data_AF-A0A7I7Z148-F1
#
_entry.id   AF-A0A7I7Z148-F1
#
_cell.length_a   1.000
_cell.length_b   1.000
_cell.length_c   1.000
_cell.angle_alpha   90.00
_cell.angle_beta   90.00
_cell.angle_gamma   90.00
#
_symmetry.space_group_name_H-M   'P 1'
#
loop_
_entity.id
_entity.type
_entity.pdbx_description
1 polymer ?
#
loop_
_entity_poly.entity_id
_entity_poly.type
_entity_poly.pdbx_seq_one_letter_code
_entity_poly.pdbx_strand_id
1 'polypeptide(L)'
;MPTQVKSALPLRAIFGTRQARSSLVIGALGVVFGDLGTSPIYTIQTIFDPHDPHPIPVTADNIYGVVSLIFWSVMVIVTFTYVTLVMRADNDGEGGIMALITLVRRWVGRGSRRTAMTLAVLGLFGASLFLGDSMITPAISVMSSVEGLKVIQPRLGDWVVPVTAAIIVCLFALQSRGTAAIGRVFGPVMVLWFTSIGACGVHGIAKQPQILRALSPVYALTFIGEHFDTAFFSLAAVVLAVTGAEALYADMGHFGRSAITRGWLFVVMPACMLSYFGQAALLLGDKSLVGAPFFLLPPDWARLLMVLLSTVATVIASQAVVTGAYSVASQAAQLGYLPRLRVVHTSESTIGQIYVPWINGLLMVSVLILVFAFRSSAALAFAFGMAVTGTITITTLLFFYIARTRWRTPWWLIVIGAGALLTVDLLFVAANLTKLVHGAWVPLLIGATAFTVMTTWQRGNELVTLARAKAEGSLREFVEEMAAYRPPLVRVAGTAIFLNRGKENAPLALRANVEHNHVLHEHVVLMSIETVPAPRVPDSERLEVDPLGYAQDGVIHVTAKFGYMERPNIPGVLRLLNPRQTEGPIAVDDASYFLSELELRAGSAPTMPAWRKRLFVATSYIAADAAEYFGLPMDRTVVMGARIEV
;
A
#
# COMPACT_ATOMS: atom_id res chain seq x y z
N MET A 1 20.84 -36.36 -1.20
CA MET A 1 19.44 -36.63 -1.58
C MET A 1 18.60 -35.45 -1.10
N PRO A 2 17.91 -34.70 -1.96
CA PRO A 2 17.14 -33.54 -1.52
C PRO A 2 15.76 -33.98 -1.03
N THR A 3 15.47 -33.63 0.22
CA THR A 3 14.20 -33.84 0.91
C THR A 3 13.09 -33.00 0.27
N GLN A 4 12.02 -33.68 -0.16
CA GLN A 4 10.82 -33.06 -0.71
C GLN A 4 10.08 -32.27 0.39
N VAL A 5 10.05 -30.95 0.24
CA VAL A 5 9.11 -30.08 0.96
C VAL A 5 7.72 -30.39 0.43
N LYS A 6 6.86 -30.95 1.28
CA LYS A 6 5.43 -31.16 0.97
C LYS A 6 4.78 -29.80 0.69
N SER A 7 4.32 -29.63 -0.54
CA SER A 7 3.55 -28.48 -0.98
C SER A 7 2.24 -28.37 -0.17
N ALA A 8 2.03 -27.20 0.43
CA ALA A 8 0.75 -26.84 1.04
C ALA A 8 -0.40 -26.99 0.02
N LEU A 9 -1.48 -27.64 0.45
CA LEU A 9 -2.71 -27.80 -0.31
C LEU A 9 -3.30 -26.42 -0.67
N PRO A 10 -3.79 -26.20 -1.90
CA PRO A 10 -4.43 -24.94 -2.25
C PRO A 10 -5.77 -24.79 -1.53
N LEU A 11 -5.95 -23.63 -0.87
CA LEU A 11 -7.15 -23.11 -0.18
C LEU A 11 -8.40 -22.97 -1.08
N ARG A 12 -8.82 -24.02 -1.78
CA ARG A 12 -9.96 -23.99 -2.73
C ARG A 12 -11.27 -24.56 -2.19
N ALA A 13 -11.35 -24.97 -0.93
CA ALA A 13 -12.46 -25.81 -0.46
C ALA A 13 -13.20 -25.27 0.78
N ILE A 14 -13.64 -24.00 0.84
CA ILE A 14 -14.58 -23.54 1.91
C ILE A 14 -15.73 -22.63 1.41
N PHE A 15 -15.96 -22.42 0.10
CA PHE A 15 -17.05 -21.52 -0.34
C PHE A 15 -17.95 -22.10 -1.43
N GLY A 16 -19.25 -22.24 -1.10
CA GLY A 16 -20.34 -22.57 -2.03
C GLY A 16 -20.38 -21.59 -3.22
N THR A 17 -20.42 -22.13 -4.43
CA THR A 17 -19.75 -21.54 -5.60
C THR A 17 -20.47 -20.41 -6.35
N ARG A 18 -21.69 -20.02 -5.97
CA ARG A 18 -22.38 -18.84 -6.56
C ARG A 18 -22.60 -17.71 -5.57
N GLN A 19 -23.14 -18.00 -4.39
CA GLN A 19 -23.48 -16.98 -3.39
C GLN A 19 -22.22 -16.36 -2.75
N ALA A 20 -21.14 -17.15 -2.57
CA ALA A 20 -19.84 -16.61 -2.17
C ALA A 20 -19.15 -15.81 -3.29
N ARG A 21 -19.50 -16.04 -4.56
CA ARG A 21 -18.92 -15.29 -5.68
C ARG A 21 -19.56 -13.93 -5.89
N SER A 22 -20.86 -13.78 -5.59
CA SER A 22 -21.55 -12.49 -5.65
C SER A 22 -21.22 -11.61 -4.46
N SER A 23 -21.11 -12.18 -3.26
CA SER A 23 -20.67 -11.44 -2.06
C SER A 23 -19.28 -10.86 -2.21
N LEU A 24 -18.34 -11.59 -2.84
CA LEU A 24 -16.99 -11.10 -3.14
C LEU A 24 -16.98 -9.95 -4.16
N VAL A 25 -17.86 -9.99 -5.17
CA VAL A 25 -18.00 -8.88 -6.13
C VAL A 25 -18.56 -7.64 -5.44
N ILE A 26 -19.59 -7.79 -4.61
CA ILE A 26 -20.17 -6.68 -3.83
C ILE A 26 -19.14 -6.13 -2.84
N GLY A 27 -18.35 -6.99 -2.19
CA GLY A 27 -17.24 -6.58 -1.34
C GLY A 27 -16.17 -5.80 -2.13
N ALA A 28 -15.80 -6.27 -3.31
CA ALA A 28 -14.86 -5.57 -4.18
C ALA A 28 -15.39 -4.20 -4.62
N LEU A 29 -16.70 -4.06 -4.92
CA LEU A 29 -17.33 -2.76 -5.21
C LEU A 29 -17.20 -1.78 -4.04
N GLY A 30 -17.33 -2.27 -2.81
CA GLY A 30 -17.24 -1.46 -1.60
C GLY A 30 -15.83 -1.01 -1.23
N VAL A 31 -14.79 -1.67 -1.72
CA VAL A 31 -13.41 -1.41 -1.27
C VAL A 31 -12.48 -1.06 -2.42
N VAL A 32 -12.58 -1.69 -3.59
CA VAL A 32 -11.56 -1.55 -4.65
C VAL A 32 -11.87 -0.39 -5.60
N PHE A 33 -13.16 -0.12 -5.83
CA PHE A 33 -13.60 0.76 -6.92
C PHE A 33 -13.98 2.16 -6.48
N GLY A 34 -13.70 2.53 -5.24
CA GLY A 34 -14.11 3.83 -4.72
C GLY A 34 -13.45 4.99 -5.47
N ASP A 35 -12.12 5.01 -5.56
CA ASP A 35 -11.36 6.12 -6.19
C ASP A 35 -11.80 6.35 -7.64
N LEU A 36 -11.62 5.33 -8.49
CA LEU A 36 -12.04 5.36 -9.88
C LEU A 36 -13.55 5.63 -10.02
N GLY A 37 -14.38 5.05 -9.15
CA GLY A 37 -15.83 5.22 -9.16
C GLY A 37 -16.33 6.61 -8.75
N THR A 38 -15.49 7.41 -8.10
CA THR A 38 -15.82 8.78 -7.69
C THR A 38 -15.26 9.85 -8.62
N SER A 39 -14.36 9.49 -9.54
CA SER A 39 -13.84 10.40 -10.57
C SER A 39 -14.90 11.15 -11.39
N PRO A 40 -16.12 10.62 -11.67
CA PRO A 40 -17.15 11.38 -12.37
C PRO A 40 -17.59 12.67 -11.67
N ILE A 41 -17.34 12.81 -10.38
CA ILE A 41 -17.69 14.02 -9.61
C ILE A 41 -16.91 15.24 -10.12
N TYR A 42 -15.64 15.07 -10.50
CA TYR A 42 -14.73 16.19 -10.75
C TYR A 42 -14.09 16.21 -12.14
N THR A 43 -14.01 15.09 -12.88
CA THR A 43 -13.29 15.04 -14.17
C THR A 43 -13.81 16.04 -15.22
N ILE A 44 -15.10 16.02 -15.55
CA ILE A 44 -15.67 16.89 -16.61
C ILE A 44 -15.62 18.36 -16.19
N GLN A 45 -15.91 18.63 -14.92
CA GLN A 45 -15.81 19.98 -14.34
C GLN A 45 -14.38 20.52 -14.46
N THR A 46 -13.37 19.69 -14.18
CA THR A 46 -11.96 20.10 -14.27
C THR A 46 -11.52 20.32 -15.72
N ILE A 47 -11.95 19.48 -16.66
CA ILE A 47 -11.56 19.60 -18.07
C ILE A 47 -12.05 20.91 -18.69
N PHE A 48 -13.27 21.32 -18.35
CA PHE A 48 -13.88 22.54 -18.89
C PHE A 48 -13.82 23.73 -17.92
N ASP A 49 -12.98 23.67 -16.88
CA ASP A 49 -12.81 24.78 -15.94
C ASP A 49 -12.23 26.01 -16.67
N PRO A 50 -12.95 27.14 -16.71
CA PRO A 50 -12.44 28.37 -17.32
C PRO A 50 -11.20 28.94 -16.62
N HIS A 51 -10.93 28.51 -15.39
CA HIS A 51 -9.78 28.91 -14.59
C HIS A 51 -8.58 27.95 -14.73
N ASP A 52 -8.68 26.89 -15.55
CA ASP A 52 -7.52 26.05 -15.86
C ASP A 52 -6.44 26.91 -16.55
N PRO A 53 -5.14 26.69 -16.25
CA PRO A 53 -4.04 27.34 -16.96
C PRO A 53 -4.11 27.18 -18.50
N HIS A 54 -4.75 26.11 -18.97
CA HIS A 54 -4.97 25.77 -20.36
C HIS A 54 -6.47 25.48 -20.59
N PRO A 55 -7.32 26.53 -20.59
CA PRO A 55 -8.77 26.35 -20.59
C PRO A 55 -9.26 25.84 -21.95
N ILE A 56 -10.17 24.86 -21.90
CA ILE A 56 -10.74 24.24 -23.09
C ILE A 56 -12.11 24.84 -23.36
N PRO A 57 -12.35 25.47 -24.54
CA PRO A 57 -13.65 26.02 -24.87
C PRO A 57 -14.74 24.95 -24.87
N VAL A 58 -15.91 25.27 -24.31
CA VAL A 58 -17.10 24.40 -24.35
C VAL A 58 -17.76 24.48 -25.73
N THR A 59 -17.16 23.81 -26.72
CA THR A 59 -17.70 23.64 -28.08
C THR A 59 -18.17 22.20 -28.28
N ALA A 60 -19.06 21.97 -29.24
CA ALA A 60 -19.55 20.62 -29.52
C ALA A 60 -18.40 19.69 -29.88
N ASP A 61 -17.49 20.13 -30.75
CA ASP A 61 -16.34 19.33 -31.20
C ASP A 61 -15.41 18.97 -30.04
N ASN A 62 -15.13 19.93 -29.15
CA ASN A 62 -14.32 19.68 -27.95
C ASN A 62 -15.02 18.70 -27.00
N ILE A 63 -16.35 18.80 -26.83
CA ILE A 63 -17.10 17.86 -25.99
C ILE A 63 -17.03 16.44 -26.55
N TYR A 64 -17.25 16.25 -27.86
CA TYR A 64 -17.14 14.93 -28.49
C TYR A 64 -15.71 14.37 -28.40
N GLY A 65 -14.71 15.20 -28.69
CA GLY A 65 -13.29 14.84 -28.62
C GLY A 65 -12.86 14.41 -27.23
N VAL A 66 -13.15 15.24 -26.22
CA VAL A 66 -12.81 14.98 -24.80
C VAL A 66 -13.49 13.71 -24.28
N VAL A 67 -14.78 13.52 -24.51
CA VAL A 67 -15.51 12.35 -23.99
C VAL A 67 -15.02 11.06 -24.65
N SER A 68 -14.73 11.14 -25.96
CA SER A 68 -14.09 10.03 -26.67
C SER A 68 -12.72 9.71 -26.07
N LEU A 69 -11.93 10.74 -25.77
CA LEU A 69 -10.61 10.60 -25.14
C LEU A 69 -10.72 9.94 -23.75
N ILE A 70 -11.64 10.40 -22.89
CA ILE A 70 -11.91 9.77 -21.59
C ILE A 70 -12.24 8.28 -21.76
N PHE A 71 -13.19 7.96 -22.64
CA PHE A 71 -13.62 6.57 -22.86
C PHE A 71 -12.43 5.70 -23.29
N TRP A 72 -11.68 6.11 -24.31
CA TRP A 72 -10.58 5.32 -24.84
C TRP A 72 -9.37 5.26 -23.89
N SER A 73 -9.12 6.31 -23.11
CA SER A 73 -8.09 6.27 -22.05
C SER A 73 -8.46 5.28 -20.95
N VAL A 74 -9.71 5.23 -20.49
CA VAL A 74 -10.18 4.22 -19.53
C VAL A 74 -10.12 2.81 -20.11
N MET A 75 -10.44 2.63 -21.39
CA MET A 75 -10.33 1.33 -22.06
C MET A 75 -8.87 0.87 -22.19
N VAL A 76 -7.95 1.75 -22.57
CA VAL A 76 -6.54 1.42 -22.75
C VAL A 76 -5.84 1.22 -21.39
N ILE A 77 -5.93 2.19 -20.49
CA ILE A 77 -5.18 2.15 -19.22
C ILE A 77 -5.84 1.17 -18.26
N VAL A 78 -7.11 1.39 -17.90
CA VAL A 78 -7.73 0.59 -16.83
C VAL A 78 -8.08 -0.81 -17.33
N THR A 79 -8.78 -0.92 -18.46
CA THR A 79 -9.30 -2.22 -18.91
C THR A 79 -8.22 -3.09 -19.56
N PHE A 80 -7.47 -2.55 -20.51
CA PHE A 80 -6.47 -3.31 -21.23
C PHE A 80 -5.17 -3.44 -20.41
N THR A 81 -4.54 -2.34 -19.99
CA THR A 81 -3.27 -2.41 -19.24
C THR A 81 -3.47 -3.04 -17.87
N TYR A 82 -4.34 -2.51 -17.02
CA TYR A 82 -4.44 -3.02 -15.64
C TYR A 82 -5.19 -4.35 -15.54
N VAL A 83 -6.46 -4.38 -15.94
CA VAL A 83 -7.34 -5.54 -15.70
C VAL A 83 -6.95 -6.75 -16.55
N THR A 84 -6.54 -6.53 -17.80
CA THR A 84 -6.21 -7.63 -18.73
C THR A 84 -4.76 -8.08 -18.60
N LEU A 85 -3.80 -7.16 -18.48
CA LEU A 85 -2.36 -7.46 -18.48
C LEU A 85 -1.76 -7.48 -17.07
N VAL A 86 -1.66 -6.35 -16.38
CA VAL A 86 -0.90 -6.19 -15.12
C VAL A 86 -1.42 -7.10 -14.01
N MET A 87 -2.74 -7.26 -13.85
CA MET A 87 -3.33 -8.17 -12.87
C MET A 87 -2.98 -9.66 -13.08
N ARG A 88 -2.34 -10.04 -14.20
CA ARG A 88 -1.80 -11.40 -14.40
C ARG A 88 -0.46 -11.60 -13.70
N ALA A 89 0.25 -10.51 -13.39
CA ALA A 89 1.53 -10.54 -12.71
C ALA A 89 1.30 -10.48 -11.20
N ASP A 90 0.91 -11.59 -10.59
CA ASP A 90 0.76 -11.69 -9.14
C ASP A 90 1.99 -12.34 -8.48
N ASN A 91 2.21 -11.99 -7.20
CA ASN A 91 3.14 -12.65 -6.31
C ASN A 91 2.34 -13.34 -5.20
N ASP A 92 2.12 -14.65 -5.33
CA ASP A 92 1.36 -15.47 -4.37
C ASP A 92 -0.07 -14.94 -4.13
N GLY A 93 -0.71 -14.42 -5.20
CA GLY A 93 -2.05 -13.81 -5.15
C GLY A 93 -2.06 -12.30 -4.84
N GLU A 94 -0.96 -11.73 -4.34
CA GLU A 94 -0.83 -10.28 -4.12
C GLU A 94 -0.47 -9.54 -5.41
N GLY A 95 -1.04 -8.34 -5.56
CA GLY A 95 -0.71 -7.41 -6.64
C GLY A 95 -0.10 -6.11 -6.12
N GLY A 96 -0.05 -5.10 -6.98
CA GLY A 96 0.57 -3.81 -6.68
C GLY A 96 2.06 -3.75 -7.05
N ILE A 97 2.59 -2.53 -7.01
CA ILE A 97 3.98 -2.26 -7.40
C ILE A 97 5.01 -3.00 -6.53
N MET A 98 4.69 -3.23 -5.26
CA MET A 98 5.55 -3.99 -4.33
C MET A 98 5.63 -5.48 -4.69
N ALA A 99 4.53 -6.06 -5.18
CA ALA A 99 4.54 -7.42 -5.73
C ALA A 99 5.45 -7.50 -6.96
N LEU A 100 5.38 -6.49 -7.86
CA LEU A 100 6.28 -6.41 -9.02
C LEU A 100 7.75 -6.28 -8.61
N ILE A 101 8.08 -5.43 -7.63
CA ILE A 101 9.46 -5.30 -7.12
C ILE A 101 9.97 -6.64 -6.57
N THR A 102 9.14 -7.35 -5.81
CA THR A 102 9.48 -8.66 -5.24
C THR A 102 9.76 -9.68 -6.34
N LEU A 103 8.93 -9.72 -7.39
CA LEU A 103 9.14 -10.56 -8.57
C LEU A 103 10.44 -10.17 -9.31
N VAL A 104 10.69 -8.89 -9.53
CA VAL A 104 11.93 -8.42 -10.18
C VAL A 104 13.16 -8.87 -9.38
N ARG A 105 13.15 -8.72 -8.05
CA ARG A 105 14.26 -9.11 -7.17
C ARG A 105 14.51 -10.62 -7.16
N ARG A 106 13.46 -11.46 -7.13
CA ARG A 106 13.60 -12.92 -7.17
C ARG A 106 14.27 -13.41 -8.46
N TRP A 107 14.07 -12.71 -9.57
CA TRP A 107 14.58 -13.10 -10.89
C TRP A 107 15.90 -12.42 -11.31
N VAL A 108 16.51 -11.63 -10.42
CA VAL A 108 17.87 -11.06 -10.57
C VAL A 108 18.91 -12.13 -10.93
N GLY A 109 18.72 -13.37 -10.45
CA GLY A 109 19.67 -14.48 -10.65
C GLY A 109 19.85 -14.98 -12.09
N ARG A 110 19.06 -14.50 -13.07
CA ARG A 110 19.15 -14.93 -14.49
C ARG A 110 19.42 -13.80 -15.50
N GLY A 111 19.58 -12.56 -15.05
CA GLY A 111 19.77 -11.39 -15.91
C GLY A 111 20.89 -10.46 -15.42
N SER A 112 21.04 -9.30 -16.07
CA SER A 112 21.98 -8.27 -15.62
C SER A 112 21.57 -7.73 -14.24
N ARG A 113 22.40 -7.98 -13.22
CA ARG A 113 22.21 -7.49 -11.85
C ARG A 113 21.95 -5.98 -11.80
N ARG A 114 22.59 -5.21 -12.69
CA ARG A 114 22.38 -3.76 -12.80
C ARG A 114 20.94 -3.42 -13.21
N THR A 115 20.41 -4.05 -14.26
CA THR A 115 19.04 -3.79 -14.74
C THR A 115 18.01 -4.08 -13.66
N ALA A 116 18.14 -5.20 -12.95
CA ALA A 116 17.19 -5.55 -11.89
C ALA A 116 17.30 -4.63 -10.67
N MET A 117 18.50 -4.13 -10.34
CA MET A 117 18.66 -3.09 -9.32
C MET A 117 18.02 -1.76 -9.75
N THR A 118 18.23 -1.31 -11.00
CA THR A 118 17.60 -0.10 -11.52
C THR A 118 16.07 -0.20 -11.48
N LEU A 119 15.51 -1.34 -11.88
CA LEU A 119 14.07 -1.58 -11.84
C LEU A 119 13.53 -1.66 -10.41
N ALA A 120 14.28 -2.24 -9.46
CA ALA A 120 13.88 -2.24 -8.05
C ALA A 120 13.85 -0.80 -7.47
N VAL A 121 14.85 0.03 -7.80
CA VAL A 121 14.87 1.45 -7.42
C VAL A 121 13.73 2.21 -8.08
N LEU A 122 13.46 1.96 -9.36
CA LEU A 122 12.36 2.57 -10.08
C LEU A 122 11.00 2.16 -9.48
N GLY A 123 10.83 0.88 -9.14
CA GLY A 123 9.63 0.40 -8.45
C GLY A 123 9.47 1.01 -7.07
N LEU A 124 10.54 1.18 -6.31
CA LEU A 124 10.51 1.87 -5.01
C LEU A 124 10.10 3.34 -5.17
N PHE A 125 10.57 3.99 -6.23
CA PHE A 125 10.14 5.35 -6.58
C PHE A 125 8.64 5.37 -6.91
N GLY A 126 8.13 4.44 -7.71
CA GLY A 126 6.69 4.32 -7.97
C GLY A 126 5.86 4.02 -6.72
N ALA A 127 6.34 3.17 -5.81
CA ALA A 127 5.68 2.92 -4.51
C ALA A 127 5.63 4.20 -3.67
N SER A 128 6.65 5.04 -3.75
CA SER A 128 6.71 6.32 -3.06
C SER A 128 5.75 7.35 -3.69
N LEU A 129 5.63 7.37 -5.03
CA LEU A 129 4.63 8.18 -5.73
C LEU A 129 3.20 7.78 -5.35
N PHE A 130 2.92 6.48 -5.25
CA PHE A 130 1.64 5.97 -4.77
C PHE A 130 1.29 6.43 -3.35
N LEU A 131 2.29 6.47 -2.44
CA LEU A 131 2.08 7.04 -1.10
C LEU A 131 1.77 8.54 -1.14
N GLY A 132 2.35 9.27 -2.09
CA GLY A 132 2.03 10.68 -2.32
C GLY A 132 0.60 10.89 -2.84
N ASP A 133 0.19 10.06 -3.80
CA ASP A 133 -1.18 10.04 -4.34
C ASP A 133 -2.21 9.72 -3.25
N SER A 134 -1.87 8.80 -2.35
CA SER A 134 -2.72 8.40 -1.22
C SER A 134 -3.09 9.55 -0.27
N MET A 135 -2.35 10.66 -0.31
CA MET A 135 -2.65 11.87 0.45
C MET A 135 -3.61 12.82 -0.30
N ILE A 136 -3.59 12.82 -1.63
CA ILE A 136 -4.41 13.76 -2.42
C ILE A 136 -5.81 13.22 -2.64
N THR A 137 -5.96 11.92 -2.91
CA THR A 137 -7.27 11.32 -3.22
C THR A 137 -8.34 11.61 -2.15
N PRO A 138 -8.08 11.45 -0.83
CA PRO A 138 -9.08 11.80 0.16
C PRO A 138 -9.44 13.30 0.17
N ALA A 139 -8.46 14.16 -0.09
CA ALA A 139 -8.68 15.59 -0.13
C ALA A 139 -9.54 16.00 -1.34
N ILE A 140 -9.26 15.50 -2.55
CA ILE A 140 -10.02 15.87 -3.76
C ILE A 140 -11.40 15.24 -3.79
N SER A 141 -11.52 13.97 -3.42
CA SER A 141 -12.79 13.25 -3.47
C SER A 141 -13.76 13.78 -2.42
N VAL A 142 -13.35 13.97 -1.16
CA VAL A 142 -14.27 14.49 -0.13
C VAL A 142 -14.57 15.97 -0.36
N MET A 143 -13.61 16.78 -0.79
CA MET A 143 -13.88 18.19 -1.08
C MET A 143 -14.83 18.36 -2.27
N SER A 144 -14.63 17.62 -3.36
CA SER A 144 -15.51 17.70 -4.54
C SER A 144 -16.95 17.22 -4.25
N SER A 145 -17.14 16.23 -3.37
CA SER A 145 -18.49 15.84 -2.97
C SER A 145 -19.21 16.91 -2.16
N VAL A 146 -18.51 17.53 -1.20
CA VAL A 146 -19.06 18.59 -0.34
C VAL A 146 -19.30 19.88 -1.13
N GLU A 147 -18.51 20.17 -2.17
CA GLU A 147 -18.74 21.32 -3.05
C GLU A 147 -20.08 21.29 -3.78
N GLY A 148 -20.72 20.12 -3.92
CA GLY A 148 -22.09 20.02 -4.41
C GLY A 148 -23.11 20.84 -3.60
N LEU A 149 -22.80 21.18 -2.33
CA LEU A 149 -23.62 22.09 -1.53
C LEU A 149 -23.69 23.51 -2.11
N LYS A 150 -22.65 23.97 -2.82
CA LYS A 150 -22.62 25.29 -3.48
C LYS A 150 -23.72 25.40 -4.55
N VAL A 151 -24.05 24.27 -5.20
CA VAL A 151 -25.09 24.18 -6.25
C VAL A 151 -26.49 24.31 -5.66
N ILE A 152 -26.68 23.87 -4.41
CA ILE A 152 -27.96 23.96 -3.70
C ILE A 152 -28.14 25.38 -3.15
N GLN A 153 -27.12 25.88 -2.43
CA GLN A 153 -27.15 27.21 -1.86
C GLN A 153 -25.72 27.81 -1.84
N PRO A 154 -25.45 28.89 -2.60
CA PRO A 154 -24.10 29.46 -2.70
C PRO A 154 -23.47 29.88 -1.36
N ARG A 155 -24.29 30.27 -0.37
CA ARG A 155 -23.83 30.64 0.98
C ARG A 155 -23.21 29.47 1.76
N LEU A 156 -23.46 28.23 1.36
CA LEU A 156 -22.82 27.05 1.97
C LEU A 156 -21.36 26.89 1.50
N GLY A 157 -20.88 27.70 0.56
CA GLY A 157 -19.49 27.68 0.08
C GLY A 157 -18.45 27.85 1.20
N ASP A 158 -18.70 28.71 2.17
CA ASP A 158 -17.79 28.96 3.30
C ASP A 158 -17.67 27.75 4.25
N TRP A 159 -18.66 26.85 4.22
CA TRP A 159 -18.71 25.64 5.03
C TRP A 159 -18.02 24.44 4.39
N VAL A 160 -17.63 24.51 3.11
CA VAL A 160 -17.03 23.38 2.40
C VAL A 160 -15.75 22.89 3.07
N VAL A 161 -14.82 23.80 3.38
CA VAL A 161 -13.54 23.43 4.02
C VAL A 161 -13.73 22.88 5.44
N PRO A 162 -14.49 23.53 6.35
CA PRO A 162 -14.76 22.99 7.68
C PRO A 162 -15.45 21.62 7.66
N VAL A 163 -16.46 21.43 6.80
CA VAL A 163 -17.18 20.15 6.68
C VAL A 163 -16.27 19.06 6.14
N THR A 164 -15.47 19.36 5.11
CA THR A 164 -14.47 18.43 4.57
C THR A 164 -13.48 18.01 5.64
N ALA A 165 -12.92 18.97 6.40
CA ALA A 165 -11.98 18.67 7.49
C ALA A 165 -12.62 17.79 8.58
N ALA A 166 -13.87 18.06 8.96
CA ALA A 166 -14.60 17.25 9.94
C ALA A 166 -14.82 15.81 9.44
N ILE A 167 -15.17 15.64 8.16
CA ILE A 167 -15.32 14.31 7.54
C ILE A 167 -13.99 13.56 7.53
N ILE A 168 -12.89 14.22 7.16
CA ILE A 168 -11.55 13.62 7.16
C ILE A 168 -11.12 13.20 8.58
N VAL A 169 -11.29 14.07 9.59
CA VAL A 169 -10.96 13.71 10.98
C VAL A 169 -11.79 12.51 11.44
N CYS A 170 -13.09 12.49 11.15
CA CYS A 170 -13.97 11.36 11.47
C CYS A 170 -13.51 10.07 10.77
N LEU A 171 -13.18 10.16 9.48
CA LEU A 171 -12.68 9.04 8.67
C LEU A 171 -11.40 8.45 9.28
N PHE A 172 -10.42 9.27 9.65
CA PHE A 172 -9.14 8.83 10.21
C PHE A 172 -9.25 8.36 11.67
N ALA A 173 -10.18 8.91 12.45
CA ALA A 173 -10.47 8.46 13.82
C ALA A 173 -11.12 7.06 13.84
N LEU A 174 -11.92 6.73 12.83
CA LEU A 174 -12.64 5.45 12.73
C LEU A 174 -11.77 4.29 12.20
N GLN A 175 -10.57 4.55 11.68
CA GLN A 175 -9.68 3.53 11.09
C GLN A 175 -9.31 2.40 12.05
N SER A 176 -9.11 2.73 13.33
CA SER A 176 -8.69 1.76 14.36
C SER A 176 -9.76 0.71 14.69
N ARG A 177 -11.04 0.98 14.38
CA ARG A 177 -12.16 0.06 14.62
C ARG A 177 -12.27 -1.04 13.55
N GLY A 178 -11.39 -1.02 12.55
CA GLY A 178 -11.26 -2.06 11.54
C GLY A 178 -12.30 -1.99 10.42
N THR A 179 -11.88 -2.40 9.23
CA THR A 179 -12.72 -2.44 8.01
C THR A 179 -13.73 -3.60 8.03
N ALA A 180 -13.61 -4.58 8.93
CA ALA A 180 -14.48 -5.74 9.00
C ALA A 180 -15.94 -5.41 9.38
N ALA A 181 -16.15 -4.48 10.32
CA ALA A 181 -17.50 -4.06 10.73
C ALA A 181 -18.18 -3.16 9.67
N ILE A 182 -17.39 -2.31 9.02
CA ILE A 182 -17.88 -1.27 8.10
C ILE A 182 -17.98 -1.77 6.65
N GLY A 183 -17.11 -2.71 6.24
CA GLY A 183 -17.03 -3.25 4.89
C GLY A 183 -18.29 -4.00 4.42
N ARG A 184 -19.11 -4.52 5.35
CA ARG A 184 -20.43 -5.10 5.01
C ARG A 184 -21.42 -4.07 4.47
N VAL A 185 -21.28 -2.80 4.86
CA VAL A 185 -22.17 -1.70 4.45
C VAL A 185 -21.64 -1.02 3.19
N PHE A 186 -20.33 -0.99 2.98
CA PHE A 186 -19.71 -0.33 1.82
C PHE A 186 -20.17 -0.90 0.49
N GLY A 187 -20.22 -2.23 0.35
CA GLY A 187 -20.65 -2.87 -0.89
C GLY A 187 -22.05 -2.42 -1.35
N PRO A 188 -23.10 -2.57 -0.52
CA PRO A 188 -24.44 -2.08 -0.85
C PRO A 188 -24.51 -0.58 -1.18
N VAL A 189 -23.80 0.27 -0.43
CA VAL A 189 -23.76 1.71 -0.69
C VAL A 189 -23.12 2.01 -2.05
N MET A 190 -22.02 1.32 -2.41
CA MET A 190 -21.39 1.49 -3.71
C MET A 190 -22.24 0.96 -4.86
N VAL A 191 -23.02 -0.11 -4.66
CA VAL A 191 -24.02 -0.55 -5.64
C VAL A 191 -25.08 0.54 -5.87
N LEU A 192 -25.58 1.15 -4.80
CA LEU A 192 -26.52 2.28 -4.89
C LEU A 192 -25.89 3.48 -5.61
N TRP A 193 -24.64 3.82 -5.29
CA TRP A 193 -23.86 4.86 -5.97
C TRP A 193 -23.76 4.61 -7.48
N PHE A 194 -23.22 3.46 -7.90
CA PHE A 194 -23.04 3.15 -9.32
C PHE A 194 -24.37 3.10 -10.08
N THR A 195 -25.41 2.56 -9.45
CA THR A 195 -26.76 2.56 -10.04
C THR A 195 -27.30 3.97 -10.20
N SER A 196 -27.10 4.85 -9.20
CA SER A 196 -27.58 6.23 -9.22
C SER A 196 -26.88 7.08 -10.28
N ILE A 197 -25.54 7.03 -10.36
CA ILE A 197 -24.79 7.79 -11.38
C ILE A 197 -25.07 7.25 -12.79
N GLY A 198 -25.24 5.93 -12.94
CA GLY A 198 -25.62 5.31 -14.20
C GLY A 198 -27.00 5.75 -14.65
N ALA A 199 -27.99 5.77 -13.75
CA ALA A 199 -29.34 6.25 -14.05
C ALA A 199 -29.37 7.74 -14.42
N CYS A 200 -28.64 8.58 -13.68
CA CYS A 200 -28.50 10.01 -14.02
C CYS A 200 -27.81 10.19 -15.39
N GLY A 201 -26.79 9.38 -15.67
CA GLY A 201 -26.09 9.32 -16.95
C GLY A 201 -27.03 9.01 -18.12
N VAL A 202 -27.82 7.93 -17.99
CA VAL A 202 -28.83 7.55 -18.99
C VAL A 202 -29.86 8.65 -19.19
N HIS A 203 -30.32 9.31 -18.11
CA HIS A 203 -31.25 10.43 -18.20
C HIS A 203 -30.66 11.61 -18.99
N GLY A 204 -29.39 11.95 -18.76
CA GLY A 204 -28.68 12.98 -19.54
C GLY A 204 -28.54 12.62 -21.01
N ILE A 205 -28.11 11.39 -21.30
CA ILE A 205 -27.96 10.87 -22.67
C ILE A 205 -29.30 10.87 -23.41
N ALA A 206 -30.39 10.51 -22.75
CA ALA A 206 -31.73 10.48 -23.37
C ALA A 206 -32.17 11.85 -23.90
N LYS A 207 -31.71 12.96 -23.29
CA LYS A 207 -31.97 14.33 -23.77
C LYS A 207 -31.15 14.68 -25.00
N GLN A 208 -29.95 14.12 -25.13
CA GLN A 208 -29.05 14.38 -26.26
C GLN A 208 -28.37 13.08 -26.76
N PRO A 209 -29.12 12.15 -27.41
CA PRO A 209 -28.62 10.80 -27.72
C PRO A 209 -27.41 10.78 -28.66
N GLN A 210 -27.25 11.84 -29.44
CA GLN A 210 -26.13 12.04 -30.35
C GLN A 210 -24.76 12.00 -29.67
N ILE A 211 -24.66 12.27 -28.36
CA ILE A 211 -23.39 12.19 -27.62
C ILE A 211 -22.74 10.79 -27.72
N LEU A 212 -23.53 9.73 -27.91
CA LEU A 212 -23.04 8.36 -28.03
C LEU A 212 -22.11 8.14 -29.23
N ARG A 213 -22.13 9.05 -30.22
CA ARG A 213 -21.16 9.04 -31.32
C ARG A 213 -19.72 9.15 -30.82
N ALA A 214 -19.48 9.78 -29.66
CA ALA A 214 -18.16 9.88 -29.04
C ALA A 214 -17.53 8.52 -28.67
N LEU A 215 -18.30 7.42 -28.64
CA LEU A 215 -17.75 6.06 -28.48
C LEU A 215 -16.80 5.69 -29.62
N SER A 216 -16.99 6.25 -30.81
CA SER A 216 -16.08 6.03 -31.93
C SER A 216 -14.71 6.65 -31.61
N PRO A 217 -13.59 5.89 -31.75
CA PRO A 217 -12.25 6.42 -31.51
C PRO A 217 -11.88 7.51 -32.52
N VAL A 218 -12.61 7.61 -33.63
CA VAL A 218 -12.43 8.66 -34.63
C VAL A 218 -12.51 10.04 -33.98
N TYR A 219 -13.44 10.28 -33.05
CA TYR A 219 -13.53 11.59 -32.39
C TYR A 219 -12.29 11.93 -31.58
N ALA A 220 -11.74 10.98 -30.82
CA ALA A 220 -10.47 11.18 -30.11
C ALA A 220 -9.30 11.40 -31.08
N LEU A 221 -9.21 10.61 -32.15
CA LEU A 221 -8.12 10.70 -33.14
C LEU A 221 -8.18 12.01 -33.94
N THR A 222 -9.37 12.42 -34.37
CA THR A 222 -9.60 13.69 -35.06
C THR A 222 -9.33 14.86 -34.12
N PHE A 223 -9.76 14.78 -32.85
CA PHE A 223 -9.46 15.81 -31.86
C PHE A 223 -7.94 15.97 -31.62
N ILE A 224 -7.19 14.88 -31.54
CA ILE A 224 -5.73 14.91 -31.46
C ILE A 224 -5.09 15.43 -32.75
N GLY A 225 -5.63 15.08 -33.92
CA GLY A 225 -5.08 15.46 -35.23
C GLY A 225 -5.34 16.92 -35.62
N GLU A 226 -6.54 17.42 -35.38
CA GLU A 226 -6.99 18.77 -35.78
C GLU A 226 -6.76 19.82 -34.68
N HIS A 227 -6.82 19.41 -33.41
CA HIS A 227 -6.70 20.29 -32.23
C HIS A 227 -5.66 19.74 -31.23
N PHE A 228 -4.46 19.43 -31.72
CA PHE A 228 -3.41 18.77 -30.93
C PHE A 228 -3.10 19.48 -29.61
N ASP A 229 -3.03 20.79 -29.60
CA ASP A 229 -2.78 21.61 -28.40
C ASP A 229 -3.87 21.41 -27.35
N THR A 230 -5.12 21.58 -27.74
CA THR A 230 -6.29 21.44 -26.87
C THR A 230 -6.43 20.00 -26.38
N ALA A 231 -6.23 19.03 -27.26
CA ALA A 231 -6.23 17.61 -26.92
C ALA A 231 -5.11 17.25 -25.95
N PHE A 232 -3.90 17.75 -26.18
CA PHE A 232 -2.74 17.52 -25.31
C PHE A 232 -2.95 18.08 -23.90
N PHE A 233 -3.44 19.32 -23.77
CA PHE A 233 -3.75 19.88 -22.45
C PHE A 233 -4.92 19.17 -21.77
N SER A 234 -5.92 18.70 -22.55
CA SER A 234 -7.04 17.92 -22.01
C SER A 234 -6.57 16.62 -21.35
N LEU A 235 -5.50 15.97 -21.84
CA LEU A 235 -4.95 14.75 -21.23
C LEU A 235 -4.54 14.95 -19.77
N ALA A 236 -4.08 16.16 -19.41
CA ALA A 236 -3.71 16.49 -18.03
C ALA A 236 -4.91 16.44 -17.07
N ALA A 237 -6.13 16.65 -17.55
CA ALA A 237 -7.35 16.52 -16.76
C ALA A 237 -8.07 15.18 -17.00
N VAL A 238 -7.98 14.58 -18.21
CA VAL A 238 -8.50 13.24 -18.50
C VAL A 238 -7.84 12.18 -17.62
N VAL A 239 -6.62 12.41 -17.14
CA VAL A 239 -5.94 11.53 -16.17
C VAL A 239 -6.81 11.25 -14.92
N LEU A 240 -7.64 12.21 -14.51
CA LEU A 240 -8.56 12.10 -13.36
C LEU A 240 -9.55 10.94 -13.53
N ALA A 241 -9.86 10.55 -14.76
CA ALA A 241 -10.78 9.44 -15.04
C ALA A 241 -10.14 8.05 -14.90
N VAL A 242 -8.81 7.97 -14.92
CA VAL A 242 -8.06 6.69 -14.87
C VAL A 242 -7.38 6.46 -13.52
N THR A 243 -7.51 7.39 -12.57
CA THR A 243 -6.92 7.26 -11.24
C THR A 243 -7.64 6.18 -10.42
N GLY A 244 -6.88 5.48 -9.59
CA GLY A 244 -7.36 4.31 -8.86
C GLY A 244 -7.14 2.98 -9.60
N ALA A 245 -6.56 3.01 -10.82
CA ALA A 245 -6.14 1.78 -11.50
C ALA A 245 -5.07 1.03 -10.70
N GLU A 246 -4.16 1.75 -10.04
CA GLU A 246 -3.16 1.14 -9.15
C GLU A 246 -3.76 0.53 -7.88
N ALA A 247 -4.80 1.15 -7.30
CA ALA A 247 -5.53 0.59 -6.17
C ALA A 247 -6.19 -0.75 -6.55
N LEU A 248 -6.76 -0.84 -7.77
CA LEU A 248 -7.29 -2.09 -8.33
C LEU A 248 -6.29 -3.24 -8.30
N TYR A 249 -5.04 -2.92 -8.61
CA TYR A 249 -3.98 -3.92 -8.66
C TYR A 249 -3.45 -4.26 -7.26
N ALA A 250 -3.34 -3.27 -6.36
CA ALA A 250 -2.89 -3.48 -4.99
C ALA A 250 -3.85 -4.39 -4.18
N ASP A 251 -5.16 -4.22 -4.37
CA ASP A 251 -6.19 -4.96 -3.61
C ASP A 251 -6.50 -6.37 -4.16
N MET A 252 -5.72 -6.84 -5.13
CA MET A 252 -5.88 -8.18 -5.69
C MET A 252 -5.69 -9.28 -4.64
N GLY A 253 -4.85 -9.04 -3.62
CA GLY A 253 -4.62 -9.99 -2.52
C GLY A 253 -5.87 -10.28 -1.68
N HIS A 254 -6.83 -9.34 -1.61
CA HIS A 254 -8.01 -9.46 -0.75
C HIS A 254 -9.21 -10.06 -1.48
N PHE A 255 -9.47 -9.61 -2.71
CA PHE A 255 -10.69 -9.99 -3.45
C PHE A 255 -10.43 -10.97 -4.59
N GLY A 256 -9.16 -11.09 -5.01
CA GLY A 256 -8.76 -11.88 -6.16
C GLY A 256 -9.17 -11.25 -7.49
N ARG A 257 -8.41 -11.60 -8.54
CA ARG A 257 -8.58 -11.05 -9.88
C ARG A 257 -10.00 -11.17 -10.44
N SER A 258 -10.65 -12.33 -10.29
CA SER A 258 -11.96 -12.59 -10.91
C SER A 258 -13.10 -11.74 -10.33
N ALA A 259 -13.05 -11.38 -9.05
CA ALA A 259 -14.08 -10.53 -8.45
C ALA A 259 -13.93 -9.09 -8.95
N ILE A 260 -12.70 -8.58 -8.94
CA ILE A 260 -12.35 -7.24 -9.44
C ILE A 260 -12.71 -7.12 -10.94
N THR A 261 -12.25 -8.03 -11.80
CA THR A 261 -12.56 -7.98 -13.24
C THR A 261 -14.07 -7.95 -13.53
N ARG A 262 -14.88 -8.73 -12.80
CA ARG A 262 -16.35 -8.73 -13.00
C ARG A 262 -17.00 -7.45 -12.47
N GLY A 263 -16.60 -6.97 -11.30
CA GLY A 263 -17.09 -5.69 -10.77
C GLY A 263 -16.79 -4.52 -11.71
N TRP A 264 -15.58 -4.51 -12.27
CA TRP A 264 -15.15 -3.53 -13.26
C TRP A 264 -16.03 -3.54 -14.51
N LEU A 265 -16.09 -4.70 -15.20
CA LEU A 265 -16.72 -4.79 -16.52
C LEU A 265 -18.25 -4.63 -16.49
N PHE A 266 -18.91 -5.08 -15.43
CA PHE A 266 -20.38 -5.14 -15.39
C PHE A 266 -21.04 -4.02 -14.58
N VAL A 267 -20.31 -3.33 -13.69
CA VAL A 267 -20.90 -2.32 -12.81
C VAL A 267 -20.18 -0.99 -12.94
N VAL A 268 -18.88 -0.97 -12.66
CA VAL A 268 -18.14 0.29 -12.45
C VAL A 268 -17.89 0.99 -13.78
N MET A 269 -17.30 0.29 -14.75
CA MET A 269 -17.01 0.85 -16.07
C MET A 269 -18.29 1.37 -16.74
N PRO A 270 -19.38 0.58 -16.87
CA PRO A 270 -20.61 1.08 -17.48
C PRO A 270 -21.19 2.29 -16.74
N ALA A 271 -21.23 2.28 -15.40
CA ALA A 271 -21.80 3.37 -14.62
C ALA A 271 -21.00 4.68 -14.77
N CYS A 272 -19.67 4.62 -14.68
CA CYS A 272 -18.81 5.79 -14.87
C CYS A 272 -18.91 6.32 -16.30
N MET A 273 -18.89 5.44 -17.30
CA MET A 273 -19.03 5.87 -18.70
C MET A 273 -20.38 6.52 -18.94
N LEU A 274 -21.49 5.93 -18.50
CA LEU A 274 -22.82 6.53 -18.61
C LEU A 274 -22.86 7.91 -17.93
N SER A 275 -22.22 8.07 -16.76
CA SER A 275 -22.14 9.38 -16.10
C SER A 275 -21.36 10.40 -16.93
N TYR A 276 -20.19 10.05 -17.47
CA TYR A 276 -19.40 10.96 -18.31
C TYR A 276 -20.15 11.41 -19.56
N PHE A 277 -20.79 10.47 -20.27
CA PHE A 277 -21.59 10.77 -21.44
C PHE A 277 -22.84 11.59 -21.09
N GLY A 278 -23.48 11.34 -19.94
CA GLY A 278 -24.61 12.14 -19.46
C GLY A 278 -24.24 13.57 -19.10
N GLN A 279 -23.09 13.78 -18.44
CA GLN A 279 -22.56 15.12 -18.14
C GLN A 279 -22.22 15.88 -19.42
N ALA A 280 -21.60 15.22 -20.40
CA ALA A 280 -21.30 15.81 -21.69
C ALA A 280 -22.56 16.15 -22.50
N ALA A 281 -23.58 15.29 -22.47
CA ALA A 281 -24.89 15.54 -23.05
C ALA A 281 -25.54 16.80 -22.47
N LEU A 282 -25.41 17.00 -21.15
CA LEU A 282 -25.89 18.19 -20.46
C LEU A 282 -25.19 19.46 -20.97
N LEU A 283 -23.86 19.44 -21.09
CA LEU A 283 -23.07 20.57 -21.59
C LEU A 283 -23.29 20.88 -23.08
N LEU A 284 -23.63 19.87 -23.90
CA LEU A 284 -24.06 20.09 -25.28
C LEU A 284 -25.38 20.85 -25.37
N GLY A 285 -26.27 20.68 -24.39
CA GLY A 285 -27.55 21.37 -24.32
C GLY A 285 -27.42 22.79 -23.75
N ASP A 286 -26.70 22.92 -22.63
CA ASP A 286 -26.50 24.20 -21.95
C ASP A 286 -25.08 24.32 -21.38
N LYS A 287 -24.31 25.23 -21.99
CA LYS A 287 -22.89 25.48 -21.66
C LYS A 287 -22.71 26.22 -20.34
N SER A 288 -23.75 26.89 -19.84
CA SER A 288 -23.67 27.65 -18.58
C SER A 288 -23.52 26.74 -17.35
N LEU A 289 -23.80 25.44 -17.53
CA LEU A 289 -23.79 24.42 -16.46
C LEU A 289 -22.39 23.84 -16.17
N VAL A 290 -21.33 24.43 -16.73
CA VAL A 290 -19.93 23.96 -16.60
C VAL A 290 -19.41 23.95 -15.16
N GLY A 291 -19.97 24.78 -14.28
CA GLY A 291 -19.48 24.92 -12.91
C GLY A 291 -19.68 23.67 -12.03
N ALA A 292 -20.68 22.83 -12.31
CA ALA A 292 -20.95 21.61 -11.54
C ALA A 292 -21.80 20.59 -12.32
N PRO A 293 -21.34 20.12 -13.50
CA PRO A 293 -22.13 19.28 -14.41
C PRO A 293 -22.63 17.99 -13.73
N PHE A 294 -21.83 17.40 -12.84
CA PHE A 294 -22.21 16.21 -12.09
C PHE A 294 -23.44 16.45 -11.18
N PHE A 295 -23.47 17.54 -10.41
CA PHE A 295 -24.56 17.84 -9.46
C PHE A 295 -25.79 18.48 -10.13
N LEU A 296 -25.65 18.95 -11.35
CA LEU A 296 -26.74 19.51 -12.18
C LEU A 296 -27.39 18.45 -13.08
N LEU A 297 -26.79 17.27 -13.21
CA LEU A 297 -27.34 16.15 -13.96
C LEU A 297 -28.62 15.54 -13.34
N PRO A 298 -28.73 15.36 -12.01
CA PRO A 298 -29.95 14.88 -11.38
C PRO A 298 -31.05 15.95 -11.37
N PRO A 299 -32.34 15.55 -11.32
CA PRO A 299 -33.44 16.47 -11.07
C PRO A 299 -33.28 17.22 -9.73
N ASP A 300 -33.86 18.41 -9.63
CA ASP A 300 -33.70 19.32 -8.48
C ASP A 300 -33.98 18.66 -7.12
N TRP A 301 -35.04 17.85 -7.03
CA TRP A 301 -35.42 17.12 -5.81
C TRP A 301 -34.38 16.08 -5.38
N ALA A 302 -33.60 15.54 -6.33
CA ALA A 302 -32.61 14.49 -6.10
C ALA A 302 -31.20 15.04 -5.83
N ARG A 303 -30.96 16.35 -6.04
CA ARG A 303 -29.62 16.94 -5.89
C ARG A 303 -29.06 16.80 -4.48
N LEU A 304 -29.86 17.08 -3.44
CA LEU A 304 -29.44 16.92 -2.05
C LEU A 304 -29.09 15.47 -1.71
N LEU A 305 -29.89 14.52 -2.20
CA LEU A 305 -29.63 13.09 -2.03
C LEU A 305 -28.34 12.67 -2.74
N MET A 306 -28.08 13.21 -3.94
CA MET A 306 -26.84 12.96 -4.67
C MET A 306 -25.62 13.50 -3.94
N VAL A 307 -25.70 14.69 -3.33
CA VAL A 307 -24.61 15.26 -2.50
C VAL A 307 -24.33 14.38 -1.28
N LEU A 308 -25.37 13.92 -0.58
CA LEU A 308 -25.18 13.02 0.57
C LEU A 308 -24.59 11.68 0.13
N LEU A 309 -25.11 11.09 -0.95
CA LEU A 309 -24.62 9.82 -1.48
C LEU A 309 -23.17 9.93 -2.00
N SER A 310 -22.82 11.01 -2.70
CA SER A 310 -21.44 11.26 -3.16
C SER A 310 -20.49 11.48 -1.98
N THR A 311 -20.95 12.15 -0.91
CA THR A 311 -20.15 12.30 0.31
C THR A 311 -19.84 10.94 0.93
N VAL A 312 -20.84 10.07 1.06
CA VAL A 312 -20.61 8.70 1.57
C VAL A 312 -19.72 7.89 0.62
N ALA A 313 -19.94 7.96 -0.69
CA ALA A 313 -19.12 7.25 -1.68
C ALA A 313 -17.65 7.70 -1.66
N THR A 314 -17.39 9.00 -1.50
CA THR A 314 -16.02 9.56 -1.44
C THR A 314 -15.32 9.27 -0.12
N VAL A 315 -16.06 9.16 0.99
CA VAL A 315 -15.55 8.60 2.24
C VAL A 315 -15.12 7.14 2.04
N ILE A 316 -15.95 6.32 1.39
CA ILE A 316 -15.62 4.92 1.07
C ILE A 316 -14.40 4.84 0.14
N ALA A 317 -14.32 5.70 -0.88
CA ALA A 317 -13.16 5.79 -1.77
C ALA A 317 -11.87 6.13 -1.03
N SER A 318 -11.93 7.09 -0.10
CA SER A 318 -10.79 7.48 0.72
C SER A 318 -10.29 6.32 1.59
N GLN A 319 -11.20 5.49 2.12
CA GLN A 319 -10.84 4.30 2.92
C GLN A 319 -10.00 3.29 2.14
N ALA A 320 -10.36 3.04 0.88
CA ALA A 320 -9.66 2.13 -0.01
C ALA A 320 -8.18 2.51 -0.15
N VAL A 321 -7.96 3.78 -0.49
CA VAL A 321 -6.64 4.34 -0.73
C VAL A 321 -5.80 4.38 0.55
N VAL A 322 -6.41 4.75 1.68
CA VAL A 322 -5.74 4.71 3.00
C VAL A 322 -5.31 3.28 3.35
N THR A 323 -6.15 2.29 3.10
CA THR A 323 -5.81 0.87 3.33
C THR A 323 -4.68 0.42 2.39
N GLY A 324 -4.73 0.80 1.12
CA GLY A 324 -3.66 0.54 0.15
C GLY A 324 -2.31 1.13 0.59
N ALA A 325 -2.31 2.34 1.14
CA ALA A 325 -1.12 2.97 1.69
C ALA A 325 -0.53 2.20 2.89
N TYR A 326 -1.37 1.65 3.77
CA TYR A 326 -0.92 0.76 4.84
C TYR A 326 -0.26 -0.49 4.30
N SER A 327 -0.86 -1.14 3.29
CA SER A 327 -0.31 -2.34 2.65
C SER A 327 1.05 -2.06 2.00
N VAL A 328 1.19 -0.96 1.25
CA VAL A 328 2.47 -0.58 0.65
C VAL A 328 3.52 -0.28 1.71
N ALA A 329 3.18 0.45 2.78
CA ALA A 329 4.10 0.75 3.87
C ALA A 329 4.54 -0.52 4.63
N SER A 330 3.61 -1.44 4.90
CA SER A 330 3.88 -2.73 5.55
C SER A 330 4.77 -3.62 4.68
N GLN A 331 4.47 -3.76 3.39
CA GLN A 331 5.30 -4.50 2.44
C GLN A 331 6.69 -3.87 2.30
N ALA A 332 6.79 -2.54 2.33
CA ALA A 332 8.08 -1.84 2.30
C ALA A 332 8.91 -2.14 3.56
N ALA A 333 8.28 -2.19 4.73
CA ALA A 333 8.93 -2.62 5.97
C ALA A 333 9.41 -4.08 5.90
N GLN A 334 8.59 -4.99 5.37
CA GLN A 334 8.95 -6.41 5.19
C GLN A 334 10.13 -6.60 4.22
N LEU A 335 10.20 -5.80 3.15
CA LEU A 335 11.30 -5.84 2.18
C LEU A 335 12.58 -5.12 2.67
N GLY A 336 12.55 -4.52 3.85
CA GLY A 336 13.69 -3.82 4.48
C GLY A 336 13.86 -2.35 4.06
N TYR A 337 12.86 -1.75 3.42
CA TYR A 337 12.87 -0.34 3.00
C TYR A 337 12.28 0.63 4.05
N LEU A 338 11.57 0.12 5.06
CA LEU A 338 11.09 0.91 6.21
C LEU A 338 11.41 0.19 7.53
N PRO A 339 11.45 0.91 8.67
CA PRO A 339 11.52 0.28 9.97
C PRO A 339 10.33 -0.64 10.19
N ARG A 340 10.46 -1.57 11.14
CA ARG A 340 9.33 -2.40 11.55
C ARG A 340 8.26 -1.51 12.17
N LEU A 341 7.16 -1.33 11.44
CA LEU A 341 6.00 -0.58 11.87
C LEU A 341 5.11 -1.48 12.75
N ARG A 342 4.43 -0.87 13.72
CA ARG A 342 3.37 -1.56 14.46
C ARG A 342 2.19 -1.81 13.51
N VAL A 343 2.00 -3.06 13.12
CA VAL A 343 0.88 -3.50 12.28
C VAL A 343 -0.15 -4.19 13.17
N VAL A 344 -1.40 -3.72 13.11
CA VAL A 344 -2.53 -4.37 13.77
C VAL A 344 -3.42 -4.99 12.69
N HIS A 345 -3.54 -6.31 12.69
CA HIS A 345 -4.46 -7.00 11.78
C HIS A 345 -5.91 -6.80 12.26
N THR A 346 -6.78 -6.30 11.38
CA THR A 346 -8.16 -5.93 11.74
C THR A 346 -9.19 -7.01 11.40
N SER A 347 -8.80 -8.10 10.72
CA SER A 347 -9.72 -9.16 10.31
C SER A 347 -9.11 -10.56 10.40
N GLU A 348 -9.90 -11.50 10.93
CA GLU A 348 -9.55 -12.94 10.99
C GLU A 348 -9.69 -13.65 9.64
N SER A 349 -10.49 -13.11 8.72
CA SER A 349 -10.74 -13.73 7.41
C SER A 349 -9.76 -13.28 6.33
N THR A 350 -9.00 -12.20 6.56
CA THR A 350 -8.19 -11.56 5.50
C THR A 350 -6.94 -10.90 6.08
N ILE A 351 -5.78 -11.56 5.87
CA ILE A 351 -4.44 -11.12 6.32
C ILE A 351 -4.15 -9.66 5.96
N GLY A 352 -4.54 -9.24 4.76
CA GLY A 352 -4.22 -7.92 4.21
C GLY A 352 -5.04 -6.76 4.78
N GLN A 353 -6.05 -6.99 5.63
CA GLN A 353 -6.74 -5.89 6.31
C GLN A 353 -5.93 -5.50 7.55
N ILE A 354 -5.13 -4.45 7.38
CA ILE A 354 -4.17 -3.99 8.40
C ILE A 354 -4.43 -2.54 8.75
N TYR A 355 -4.16 -2.19 10.00
CA TYR A 355 -4.13 -0.84 10.52
C TYR A 355 -2.71 -0.50 10.98
N VAL A 356 -2.17 0.61 10.48
CA VAL A 356 -0.82 1.09 10.81
C VAL A 356 -0.94 2.49 11.43
N PRO A 357 -0.92 2.61 12.78
CA PRO A 357 -1.25 3.87 13.48
C PRO A 357 -0.40 5.07 13.06
N TRP A 358 0.90 4.86 12.85
CA TRP A 358 1.82 5.94 12.50
C TRP A 358 1.55 6.49 11.09
N ILE A 359 1.32 5.59 10.12
CA ILE A 359 0.95 5.96 8.75
C ILE A 359 -0.42 6.62 8.74
N ASN A 360 -1.37 6.15 9.56
CA ASN A 360 -2.68 6.77 9.73
C ASN A 360 -2.58 8.24 10.17
N GLY A 361 -1.78 8.51 11.21
CA GLY A 361 -1.57 9.88 11.71
C GLY A 361 -0.90 10.77 10.67
N LEU A 362 0.13 10.25 9.99
CA LEU A 362 0.83 10.97 8.92
C LEU A 362 -0.12 11.34 7.77
N LEU A 363 -0.88 10.38 7.25
CA LEU A 363 -1.84 10.60 6.17
C LEU A 363 -2.92 11.61 6.59
N MET A 364 -3.48 11.49 7.80
CA MET A 364 -4.49 12.42 8.30
C MET A 364 -3.98 13.86 8.29
N VAL A 365 -2.79 14.10 8.85
CA VAL A 365 -2.19 15.44 8.91
C VAL A 365 -1.91 15.96 7.50
N SER A 366 -1.33 15.15 6.62
CA SER A 366 -1.04 15.54 5.24
C SER A 366 -2.31 15.89 4.45
N VAL A 367 -3.37 15.07 4.55
CA VAL A 367 -4.66 15.33 3.89
C VAL A 367 -5.26 16.65 4.39
N LEU A 368 -5.25 16.89 5.71
CA LEU A 368 -5.75 18.14 6.29
C LEU A 368 -4.95 19.36 5.81
N ILE A 369 -3.62 19.26 5.76
CA ILE A 369 -2.77 20.32 5.21
C ILE A 369 -3.18 20.65 3.77
N LEU A 370 -3.39 19.63 2.92
CA LEU A 370 -3.84 19.83 1.54
C LEU A 370 -5.22 20.49 1.47
N VAL A 371 -6.18 20.05 2.29
CA VAL A 371 -7.52 20.65 2.37
C VAL A 371 -7.46 22.14 2.74
N PHE A 372 -6.67 22.51 3.75
CA PHE A 372 -6.54 23.90 4.20
C PHE A 372 -5.71 24.77 3.26
N ALA A 373 -4.72 24.18 2.56
CA ALA A 373 -3.87 24.88 1.62
C ALA A 373 -4.60 25.22 0.31
N PHE A 374 -5.29 24.25 -0.29
CA PHE A 374 -5.91 24.41 -1.61
C PHE A 374 -7.35 24.93 -1.56
N ARG A 375 -8.11 24.63 -0.49
CA ARG A 375 -9.47 25.14 -0.20
C ARG A 375 -10.58 24.91 -1.25
N SER A 376 -10.25 24.40 -2.43
CA SER A 376 -11.16 24.15 -3.56
C SER A 376 -10.75 22.89 -4.30
N SER A 377 -11.71 22.10 -4.78
CA SER A 377 -11.39 20.84 -5.48
C SER A 377 -10.70 21.11 -6.83
N ALA A 378 -11.10 22.15 -7.55
CA ALA A 378 -10.45 22.59 -8.79
C ALA A 378 -8.95 22.90 -8.60
N ALA A 379 -8.59 23.66 -7.57
CA ALA A 379 -7.20 23.97 -7.25
C ALA A 379 -6.39 22.69 -6.91
N LEU A 380 -7.02 21.75 -6.22
CA LEU A 380 -6.41 20.48 -5.87
C LEU A 380 -6.26 19.55 -7.09
N ALA A 381 -7.20 19.63 -8.05
CA ALA A 381 -7.15 18.89 -9.30
C ALA A 381 -5.95 19.30 -10.17
N PHE A 382 -5.52 20.58 -10.14
CA PHE A 382 -4.29 21.01 -10.82
C PHE A 382 -3.02 20.38 -10.24
N ALA A 383 -3.03 20.00 -8.97
CA ALA A 383 -1.91 19.35 -8.31
C ALA A 383 -1.89 17.82 -8.50
N PHE A 384 -2.94 17.24 -9.09
CA PHE A 384 -3.15 15.81 -9.19
C PHE A 384 -2.68 15.23 -10.54
N GLY A 385 -2.55 13.90 -10.64
CA GLY A 385 -2.28 13.20 -11.90
C GLY A 385 -0.79 12.92 -12.19
N MET A 386 0.14 13.76 -11.73
CA MET A 386 1.57 13.56 -12.01
C MET A 386 2.17 12.33 -11.30
N ALA A 387 1.88 12.14 -10.01
CA ALA A 387 2.33 10.95 -9.29
C ALA A 387 1.66 9.67 -9.81
N VAL A 388 0.39 9.75 -10.19
CA VAL A 388 -0.39 8.62 -10.74
C VAL A 388 0.17 8.18 -12.08
N THR A 389 0.36 9.09 -13.02
CA THR A 389 0.96 8.78 -14.34
C THR A 389 2.38 8.26 -14.23
N GLY A 390 3.19 8.80 -13.31
CA GLY A 390 4.50 8.23 -12.98
C GLY A 390 4.40 6.79 -12.49
N THR A 391 3.45 6.50 -11.59
CA THR A 391 3.22 5.16 -11.02
C THR A 391 2.74 4.18 -12.09
N ILE A 392 1.81 4.58 -12.96
CA ILE A 392 1.32 3.81 -14.10
C ILE A 392 2.49 3.47 -15.05
N THR A 393 3.27 4.49 -15.45
CA THR A 393 4.42 4.31 -16.36
C THR A 393 5.42 3.30 -15.79
N ILE A 394 5.76 3.44 -14.51
CA ILE A 394 6.68 2.52 -13.83
C ILE A 394 6.09 1.10 -13.77
N THR A 395 4.81 0.98 -13.47
CA THR A 395 4.10 -0.30 -13.44
C THR A 395 4.14 -0.98 -14.80
N THR A 396 3.89 -0.25 -15.89
CA THR A 396 3.99 -0.73 -17.28
C THR A 396 5.41 -1.23 -17.57
N LEU A 397 6.45 -0.47 -17.21
CA LEU A 397 7.86 -0.87 -17.39
C LEU A 397 8.21 -2.17 -16.63
N LEU A 398 7.84 -2.24 -15.35
CA LEU A 398 8.08 -3.42 -14.51
C LEU A 398 7.33 -4.65 -15.06
N PHE A 399 6.09 -4.47 -15.50
CA PHE A 399 5.27 -5.53 -16.07
C PHE A 399 5.91 -6.13 -17.33
N PHE A 400 6.32 -5.31 -18.31
CA PHE A 400 6.93 -5.83 -19.53
C PHE A 400 8.28 -6.50 -19.28
N TYR A 401 9.06 -6.04 -18.30
CA TYR A 401 10.25 -6.74 -17.86
C TYR A 401 9.94 -8.13 -17.28
N ILE A 402 8.90 -8.25 -16.45
CA ILE A 402 8.45 -9.54 -15.91
C ILE A 402 7.89 -10.43 -17.01
N ALA A 403 7.10 -9.89 -17.95
CA ALA A 403 6.59 -10.65 -19.09
C ALA A 403 7.74 -11.26 -19.92
N ARG A 404 8.84 -10.50 -20.11
CA ARG A 404 10.04 -10.98 -20.80
C ARG A 404 10.79 -12.07 -20.04
N THR A 405 10.95 -11.91 -18.73
CA THR A 405 11.82 -12.76 -17.90
C THR A 405 11.10 -14.00 -17.38
N ARG A 406 9.88 -13.84 -16.86
CA ARG A 406 9.05 -14.90 -16.28
C ARG A 406 8.27 -15.67 -17.34
N TRP A 407 7.59 -14.97 -18.26
CA TRP A 407 6.71 -15.60 -19.26
C TRP A 407 7.38 -15.88 -20.59
N ARG A 408 8.63 -15.46 -20.78
CA ARG A 408 9.41 -15.63 -22.02
C ARG A 408 8.65 -15.16 -23.26
N THR A 409 7.84 -14.11 -23.12
CA THR A 409 7.09 -13.51 -24.23
C THR A 409 8.08 -13.08 -25.32
N PRO A 410 7.79 -13.35 -26.61
CA PRO A 410 8.70 -13.02 -27.69
C PRO A 410 8.92 -11.50 -27.79
N TRP A 411 10.14 -11.12 -28.20
CA TRP A 411 10.59 -9.72 -28.22
C TRP A 411 9.66 -8.79 -29.02
N TRP A 412 9.16 -9.22 -30.17
CA TRP A 412 8.29 -8.39 -31.02
C TRP A 412 6.98 -8.02 -30.32
N LEU A 413 6.37 -8.93 -29.53
CA LEU A 413 5.17 -8.62 -28.74
C LEU A 413 5.47 -7.61 -27.62
N ILE A 414 6.67 -7.69 -27.04
CA ILE A 414 7.09 -6.73 -26.01
C ILE A 414 7.33 -5.36 -26.63
N VAL A 415 8.02 -5.27 -27.78
CA VAL A 415 8.27 -3.98 -28.43
C VAL A 415 6.98 -3.33 -28.88
N ILE A 416 6.06 -4.08 -29.49
CA ILE A 416 4.77 -3.54 -29.93
C ILE A 416 3.91 -3.17 -28.71
N GLY A 417 3.76 -4.07 -27.75
CA GLY A 417 2.93 -3.84 -26.56
C GLY A 417 3.47 -2.72 -25.68
N ALA A 418 4.75 -2.78 -25.31
CA ALA A 418 5.39 -1.76 -24.49
C ALA A 418 5.49 -0.44 -25.24
N GLY A 419 5.83 -0.44 -26.53
CA GLY A 419 5.87 0.76 -27.35
C GLY A 419 4.52 1.48 -27.37
N ALA A 420 3.44 0.76 -27.65
CA ALA A 420 2.09 1.34 -27.67
C ALA A 420 1.66 1.89 -26.31
N LEU A 421 1.79 1.09 -25.24
CA LEU A 421 1.32 1.49 -23.90
C LEU A 421 2.19 2.57 -23.28
N LEU A 422 3.52 2.49 -23.40
CA LEU A 422 4.41 3.54 -22.91
C LEU A 422 4.23 4.84 -23.68
N THR A 423 3.87 4.80 -24.97
CA THR A 423 3.56 6.03 -25.71
C THR A 423 2.36 6.74 -25.09
N VAL A 424 1.30 6.00 -24.75
CA VAL A 424 0.13 6.55 -24.07
C VAL A 424 0.50 7.08 -22.68
N ASP A 425 1.19 6.28 -21.87
CA ASP A 425 1.60 6.67 -20.52
C ASP A 425 2.50 7.93 -20.55
N LEU A 426 3.48 7.99 -21.46
CA LEU A 426 4.38 9.13 -21.61
C LEU A 426 3.68 10.38 -22.13
N LEU A 427 2.64 10.26 -22.96
CA LEU A 427 1.80 11.40 -23.35
C LEU A 427 1.05 11.97 -22.14
N PHE A 428 0.51 11.11 -21.28
CA PHE A 428 -0.11 11.54 -20.03
C PHE A 428 0.89 12.19 -19.08
N VAL A 429 2.09 11.63 -18.94
CA VAL A 429 3.18 12.24 -18.14
C VAL A 429 3.55 13.61 -18.72
N ALA A 430 3.73 13.71 -20.03
CA ALA A 430 4.09 14.95 -20.71
C ALA A 430 3.01 16.03 -20.54
N ALA A 431 1.74 15.66 -20.69
CA ALA A 431 0.62 16.57 -20.47
C ALA A 431 0.57 17.06 -19.02
N ASN A 432 0.72 16.17 -18.04
CA ASN A 432 0.75 16.55 -16.63
C ASN A 432 1.97 17.41 -16.27
N LEU A 433 3.10 17.26 -16.97
CA LEU A 433 4.31 18.06 -16.74
C LEU A 433 4.08 19.57 -16.95
N THR A 434 3.12 19.94 -17.79
CA THR A 434 2.72 21.36 -17.99
C THR A 434 2.14 21.99 -16.72
N LYS A 435 1.53 21.19 -15.84
CA LYS A 435 0.95 21.62 -14.56
C LYS A 435 1.95 21.62 -13.40
N LEU A 436 3.23 21.34 -13.64
CA LEU A 436 4.26 21.27 -12.60
C LEU A 436 4.32 22.56 -11.76
N VAL A 437 4.25 23.73 -12.42
CA VAL A 437 4.30 25.04 -11.74
C VAL A 437 2.97 25.42 -11.05
N HIS A 438 1.88 24.72 -11.37
CA HIS A 438 0.52 24.98 -10.88
C HIS A 438 0.12 24.07 -9.72
N GLY A 439 1.08 23.35 -9.12
CA GLY A 439 0.87 22.54 -7.91
C GLY A 439 1.19 21.05 -8.09
N ALA A 440 1.40 20.56 -9.32
CA ALA A 440 1.69 19.12 -9.54
C ALA A 440 3.04 18.67 -8.96
N TRP A 441 3.90 19.62 -8.54
CA TRP A 441 5.11 19.33 -7.78
C TRP A 441 4.85 18.79 -6.37
N VAL A 442 3.67 19.03 -5.77
CA VAL A 442 3.37 18.65 -4.38
C VAL A 442 3.41 17.12 -4.17
N PRO A 443 2.64 16.29 -4.91
CA PRO A 443 2.73 14.84 -4.76
C PRO A 443 4.10 14.28 -5.15
N LEU A 444 4.80 14.90 -6.11
CA LEU A 444 6.18 14.53 -6.43
C LEU A 444 7.14 14.79 -5.27
N LEU A 445 7.01 15.92 -4.57
CA LEU A 445 7.84 16.22 -3.40
C LEU A 445 7.57 15.23 -2.27
N ILE A 446 6.29 14.90 -2.03
CA ILE A 446 5.90 13.90 -1.03
C ILE A 446 6.53 12.54 -1.39
N GLY A 447 6.37 12.10 -2.65
CA GLY A 447 6.97 10.87 -3.15
C GLY A 447 8.50 10.87 -3.08
N ALA A 448 9.16 11.97 -3.44
CA ALA A 448 10.61 12.12 -3.33
C ALA A 448 11.09 12.07 -1.87
N THR A 449 10.32 12.64 -0.94
CA THR A 449 10.59 12.57 0.50
C THR A 449 10.47 11.14 1.01
N ALA A 450 9.37 10.45 0.70
CA ALA A 450 9.17 9.05 1.05
C ALA A 450 10.26 8.15 0.46
N PHE A 451 10.62 8.36 -0.81
CA PHE A 451 11.71 7.65 -1.48
C PHE A 451 13.06 7.88 -0.80
N THR A 452 13.33 9.12 -0.37
CA THR A 452 14.56 9.47 0.35
C THR A 452 14.62 8.79 1.71
N VAL A 453 13.50 8.74 2.44
CA VAL A 453 13.39 8.01 3.71
C VAL A 453 13.65 6.52 3.49
N MET A 454 12.99 5.91 2.50
CA MET A 454 13.11 4.48 2.23
C MET A 454 14.52 4.06 1.81
N THR A 455 15.15 4.82 0.90
CA THR A 455 16.52 4.55 0.45
C THR A 455 17.56 4.81 1.54
N THR A 456 17.34 5.81 2.39
CA THR A 456 18.19 6.08 3.56
C THR A 456 18.07 4.95 4.58
N TRP A 457 16.85 4.49 4.86
CA TRP A 457 16.59 3.37 5.75
C TRP A 457 17.23 2.09 5.26
N GLN A 458 17.01 1.73 3.98
CA GLN A 458 17.61 0.54 3.39
C GLN A 458 19.13 0.55 3.56
N ARG A 459 19.78 1.68 3.22
CA ARG A 459 21.24 1.79 3.31
C ARG A 459 21.74 1.69 4.74
N GLY A 460 21.09 2.37 5.69
CA GLY A 460 21.45 2.29 7.10
C GLY A 460 21.22 0.89 7.66
N ASN A 461 20.12 0.22 7.30
CA ASN A 461 19.80 -1.13 7.73
C ASN A 461 20.80 -2.16 7.16
N GLU A 462 21.29 -2.00 5.93
CA GLU A 462 22.39 -2.81 5.37
C GLU A 462 23.67 -2.65 6.21
N LEU A 463 24.05 -1.42 6.54
CA LEU A 463 25.24 -1.13 7.35
C LEU A 463 25.12 -1.70 8.77
N VAL A 464 23.98 -1.48 9.43
CA VAL A 464 23.70 -2.02 10.77
C VAL A 464 23.68 -3.55 10.74
N THR A 465 23.09 -4.16 9.71
CA THR A 465 23.04 -5.62 9.60
C THR A 465 24.43 -6.22 9.44
N LEU A 466 25.31 -5.60 8.64
CA LEU A 466 26.70 -6.03 8.48
C LEU A 466 27.51 -5.85 9.78
N ALA A 467 27.39 -4.70 10.43
CA ALA A 467 28.08 -4.42 11.69
C ALA A 467 27.60 -5.36 12.81
N ARG A 468 26.28 -5.60 12.87
CA ARG A 468 25.65 -6.52 13.80
C ARG A 468 26.10 -7.96 13.58
N ALA A 469 26.07 -8.46 12.34
CA ALA A 469 26.51 -9.82 12.04
C ALA A 469 27.98 -10.06 12.43
N LYS A 470 28.84 -9.04 12.25
CA LYS A 470 30.24 -9.10 12.70
C LYS A 470 30.37 -9.15 14.22
N ALA A 471 29.53 -8.41 14.95
CA ALA A 471 29.55 -8.38 16.41
C ALA A 471 28.90 -9.62 17.05
N GLU A 472 27.87 -10.19 16.42
CA GLU A 472 27.17 -11.39 16.88
C GLU A 472 28.00 -12.66 16.65
N GLY A 473 28.68 -12.79 15.51
CA GLY A 473 29.41 -14.01 15.16
C GLY A 473 28.50 -15.25 15.04
N SER A 474 29.10 -16.42 14.83
CA SER A 474 28.38 -17.69 14.74
C SER A 474 27.95 -18.17 16.13
N LEU A 475 26.69 -18.59 16.27
CA LEU A 475 26.20 -19.16 17.53
C LEU A 475 26.95 -20.43 17.91
N ARG A 476 27.21 -21.31 16.93
CA ARG A 476 27.88 -22.59 17.19
C ARG A 476 29.32 -22.41 17.64
N GLU A 477 30.07 -21.55 16.95
CA GLU A 477 31.45 -21.23 17.33
C GLU A 477 31.50 -20.60 18.72
N PHE A 478 30.52 -19.77 19.07
CA PHE A 478 30.43 -19.17 20.39
C PHE A 478 30.11 -20.18 21.49
N VAL A 479 29.23 -21.17 21.24
CA VAL A 479 28.95 -22.26 22.18
C VAL A 479 30.20 -23.13 22.40
N GLU A 480 30.94 -23.44 21.33
CA GLU A 480 32.23 -24.12 21.39
C GLU A 480 33.27 -23.34 22.21
N GLU A 481 33.34 -22.02 22.01
CA GLU A 481 34.23 -21.12 22.75
C GLU A 481 33.89 -21.10 24.25
N MET A 482 32.61 -21.01 24.60
CA MET A 482 32.15 -21.05 26.00
C MET A 482 32.56 -22.36 26.69
N ALA A 483 32.47 -23.49 26.00
CA ALA A 483 32.89 -24.78 26.55
C ALA A 483 34.42 -24.87 26.76
N ALA A 484 35.20 -24.11 25.99
CA ALA A 484 36.66 -24.09 26.05
C ALA A 484 37.24 -23.12 27.11
N TYR A 485 36.41 -22.30 27.79
CA TYR A 485 36.89 -21.32 28.77
C TYR A 485 37.68 -21.96 29.93
N ARG A 486 38.80 -21.32 30.29
CA ARG A 486 39.67 -21.71 31.42
C ARG A 486 40.01 -20.48 32.28
N PRO A 487 39.64 -20.43 33.58
CA PRO A 487 38.78 -21.39 34.28
C PRO A 487 37.35 -21.45 33.69
N PRO A 488 36.59 -22.53 33.95
CA PRO A 488 35.21 -22.64 33.48
C PRO A 488 34.34 -21.47 33.96
N LEU A 489 33.35 -21.08 33.15
CA LEU A 489 32.39 -20.04 33.51
C LEU A 489 31.62 -20.40 34.78
N VAL A 490 31.34 -19.40 35.62
CA VAL A 490 30.58 -19.60 36.86
C VAL A 490 29.12 -19.87 36.50
N ARG A 491 28.56 -20.98 37.00
CA ARG A 491 27.16 -21.35 36.78
C ARG A 491 26.30 -20.88 37.95
N VAL A 492 25.33 -20.02 37.68
CA VAL A 492 24.36 -19.52 38.67
C VAL A 492 23.02 -20.22 38.52
N ALA A 493 22.33 -20.44 39.63
CA ALA A 493 21.03 -21.10 39.66
C ALA A 493 19.97 -20.32 38.86
N GLY A 494 19.05 -21.06 38.23
CA GLY A 494 17.90 -20.50 37.52
C GLY A 494 17.99 -20.57 36.00
N THR A 495 17.02 -19.93 35.34
CA THR A 495 16.88 -19.91 33.87
C THR A 495 17.09 -18.50 33.32
N ALA A 496 17.94 -18.37 32.30
CA ALA A 496 18.05 -17.16 31.49
C ALA A 496 17.54 -17.39 30.07
N ILE A 497 16.68 -16.49 29.61
CA ILE A 497 16.07 -16.55 28.27
C ILE A 497 16.64 -15.41 27.44
N PHE A 498 17.40 -15.73 26.40
CA PHE A 498 17.99 -14.76 25.49
C PHE A 498 17.22 -14.73 24.17
N LEU A 499 16.66 -13.58 23.84
CA LEU A 499 15.92 -13.41 22.60
C LEU A 499 16.85 -13.15 21.42
N ASN A 500 16.59 -13.86 20.32
CA ASN A 500 17.39 -13.80 19.11
C ASN A 500 16.53 -13.89 17.83
N ARG A 501 17.11 -13.50 16.70
CA ARG A 501 16.45 -13.53 15.39
C ARG A 501 16.39 -14.91 14.75
N GLY A 502 17.21 -15.86 15.21
CA GLY A 502 17.30 -17.19 14.64
C GLY A 502 18.34 -18.04 15.38
N LYS A 503 18.87 -19.06 14.71
CA LYS A 503 19.84 -20.02 15.29
C LYS A 503 21.27 -19.88 14.76
N GLU A 504 21.50 -19.00 13.78
CA GLU A 504 22.80 -18.88 13.13
C GLU A 504 23.77 -17.99 13.91
N ASN A 505 23.26 -16.92 14.53
CA ASN A 505 24.08 -15.88 15.19
C ASN A 505 23.95 -15.94 16.71
N ALA A 506 25.00 -15.64 17.47
CA ALA A 506 24.89 -15.56 18.93
C ALA A 506 24.18 -14.26 19.38
N PRO A 507 23.27 -14.31 20.37
CA PRO A 507 22.68 -13.09 20.93
C PRO A 507 23.76 -12.22 21.58
N LEU A 508 23.80 -10.93 21.23
CA LEU A 508 24.77 -9.98 21.80
C LEU A 508 24.69 -9.90 23.32
N ALA A 509 23.48 -9.96 23.87
CA ALA A 509 23.26 -9.97 25.31
C ALA A 509 23.94 -11.17 26.00
N LEU A 510 23.94 -12.35 25.37
CA LEU A 510 24.62 -13.52 25.91
C LEU A 510 26.14 -13.35 25.83
N ARG A 511 26.66 -12.90 24.67
CA ARG A 511 28.09 -12.63 24.51
C ARG A 511 28.59 -11.61 25.54
N ALA A 512 27.90 -10.48 25.66
CA ALA A 512 28.25 -9.44 26.63
C ALA A 512 28.19 -9.96 28.07
N ASN A 513 27.18 -10.76 28.42
CA ASN A 513 27.08 -11.36 29.75
C ASN A 513 28.27 -12.28 30.06
N VAL A 514 28.65 -13.15 29.12
CA VAL A 514 29.79 -14.06 29.28
C VAL A 514 31.12 -13.30 29.30
N GLU A 515 31.29 -12.30 28.43
CA GLU A 515 32.52 -11.51 28.32
C GLU A 515 32.75 -10.58 29.51
N HIS A 516 31.71 -9.95 30.07
CA HIS A 516 31.86 -9.00 31.19
C HIS A 516 31.64 -9.64 32.56
N ASN A 517 30.61 -10.47 32.70
CA ASN A 517 30.25 -11.03 34.00
C ASN A 517 30.91 -12.40 34.24
N HIS A 518 31.36 -13.09 33.19
CA HIS A 518 31.92 -14.44 33.26
C HIS A 518 30.97 -15.45 33.95
N VAL A 519 29.66 -15.22 33.82
CA VAL A 519 28.59 -15.98 34.44
C VAL A 519 27.66 -16.56 33.37
N LEU A 520 27.18 -17.77 33.61
CA LEU A 520 26.18 -18.44 32.80
C LEU A 520 25.12 -19.04 33.72
N HIS A 521 23.85 -19.03 33.33
CA HIS A 521 22.81 -19.67 34.13
C HIS A 521 22.87 -21.19 33.95
N GLU A 522 22.33 -21.95 34.89
CA GLU A 522 22.20 -23.42 34.77
C GLU A 522 21.43 -23.82 33.52
N HIS A 523 20.36 -23.08 33.19
CA HIS A 523 19.56 -23.27 31.99
C HIS A 523 19.54 -21.99 31.16
N VAL A 524 19.96 -22.08 29.90
CA VAL A 524 20.01 -20.99 28.93
C VAL A 524 19.12 -21.34 27.76
N VAL A 525 18.06 -20.55 27.58
CA VAL A 525 17.11 -20.72 26.48
C VAL A 525 17.34 -19.62 25.46
N LEU A 526 17.86 -19.99 24.30
CA LEU A 526 17.98 -19.12 23.15
C LEU A 526 16.67 -19.14 22.37
N MET A 527 15.88 -18.08 22.50
CA MET A 527 14.54 -18.03 21.93
C MET A 527 14.51 -17.25 20.62
N SER A 528 13.94 -17.85 19.59
CA SER A 528 13.61 -17.17 18.33
C SER A 528 12.12 -17.26 18.04
N ILE A 529 11.61 -16.25 17.34
CA ILE A 529 10.18 -16.13 17.05
C ILE A 529 10.01 -16.14 15.54
N GLU A 530 9.15 -17.05 15.08
CA GLU A 530 8.75 -17.17 13.68
C GLU A 530 7.26 -16.86 13.57
N THR A 531 6.89 -15.95 12.66
CA THR A 531 5.49 -15.70 12.34
C THR A 531 5.11 -16.50 11.10
N VAL A 532 4.11 -17.37 11.22
CA VAL A 532 3.64 -18.21 10.11
C VAL A 532 2.41 -17.58 9.43
N PRO A 533 2.17 -17.86 8.14
CA PRO A 533 1.03 -17.33 7.38
C PRO A 533 -0.30 -18.04 7.71
N ALA A 534 -0.55 -18.33 9.00
CA ALA A 534 -1.81 -18.86 9.52
C ALA A 534 -2.34 -17.90 10.61
N PRO A 535 -3.67 -17.72 10.77
CA PRO A 535 -4.21 -16.76 11.74
C PRO A 535 -3.81 -17.11 13.17
N ARG A 536 -3.80 -18.40 13.50
CA ARG A 536 -3.37 -18.96 14.78
C ARG A 536 -2.67 -20.29 14.53
N VAL A 537 -1.71 -20.63 15.38
CA VAL A 537 -0.98 -21.91 15.34
C VAL A 537 -1.49 -22.83 16.45
N PRO A 538 -1.78 -24.12 16.16
CA PRO A 538 -2.09 -25.09 17.20
C PRO A 538 -0.92 -25.27 18.16
N ASP A 539 -1.20 -25.44 19.46
CA ASP A 539 -0.16 -25.53 20.50
C ASP A 539 0.84 -26.68 20.27
N SER A 540 0.43 -27.75 19.58
CA SER A 540 1.29 -28.89 19.22
C SER A 540 2.39 -28.55 18.21
N GLU A 541 2.20 -27.52 17.38
CA GLU A 541 3.16 -27.10 16.33
C GLU A 541 3.86 -25.78 16.69
N ARG A 542 3.56 -25.22 17.87
CA ARG A 542 3.98 -23.90 18.31
C ARG A 542 5.46 -23.83 18.68
N LEU A 543 6.09 -24.95 19.01
CA LEU A 543 7.45 -25.00 19.54
C LEU A 543 8.30 -26.03 18.81
N GLU A 544 9.54 -25.63 18.51
CA GLU A 544 10.60 -26.49 18.00
C GLU A 544 11.84 -26.28 18.85
N VAL A 545 12.40 -27.36 19.40
CA VAL A 545 13.57 -27.33 20.30
C VAL A 545 14.76 -27.98 19.59
N ASP A 546 15.89 -27.27 19.57
CA ASP A 546 17.15 -27.72 18.99
C ASP A 546 18.24 -27.64 20.09
N PRO A 547 18.89 -28.76 20.45
CA PRO A 547 19.94 -28.79 21.48
C PRO A 547 21.27 -28.21 20.99
N LEU A 548 21.36 -27.64 19.79
CA LEU A 548 22.56 -26.99 19.25
C LEU A 548 23.81 -27.88 19.15
N GLY A 549 23.62 -29.21 19.19
CA GLY A 549 24.68 -30.20 18.99
C GLY A 549 25.35 -30.71 20.27
N TYR A 550 25.14 -30.08 21.42
CA TYR A 550 25.60 -30.56 22.72
C TYR A 550 24.39 -31.03 23.53
N ALA A 551 24.44 -32.26 24.01
CA ALA A 551 23.46 -32.72 24.98
C ALA A 551 24.13 -32.62 26.37
N GLN A 552 23.51 -31.91 27.30
CA GLN A 552 23.87 -31.71 28.72
C GLN A 552 24.74 -30.48 29.04
N ASP A 553 24.79 -29.46 28.20
CA ASP A 553 25.46 -28.18 28.51
C ASP A 553 24.48 -27.10 29.04
N GLY A 554 23.21 -27.43 29.21
CA GLY A 554 22.16 -26.52 29.68
C GLY A 554 21.81 -25.41 28.70
N VAL A 555 22.26 -25.47 27.44
CA VAL A 555 22.01 -24.45 26.41
C VAL A 555 21.15 -25.04 25.30
N ILE A 556 19.93 -24.50 25.15
CA ILE A 556 19.00 -24.96 24.10
C ILE A 556 18.54 -23.80 23.23
N HIS A 557 18.23 -24.09 21.97
CA HIS A 557 17.51 -23.18 21.10
C HIS A 557 16.04 -23.57 21.00
N VAL A 558 15.16 -22.58 21.14
CA VAL A 558 13.72 -22.76 21.06
C VAL A 558 13.17 -21.81 20.02
N THR A 559 12.50 -22.35 19.00
CA THR A 559 11.78 -21.57 17.99
C THR A 559 10.29 -21.61 18.31
N ALA A 560 9.70 -20.44 18.57
CA ALA A 560 8.28 -20.28 18.82
C ALA A 560 7.56 -19.75 17.57
N LYS A 561 6.57 -20.51 17.09
CA LYS A 561 5.75 -20.21 15.91
C LYS A 561 4.45 -19.55 16.34
N PHE A 562 4.16 -18.36 15.83
CA PHE A 562 2.92 -17.64 16.08
C PHE A 562 2.18 -17.35 14.78
N GLY A 563 0.86 -17.42 14.83
CA GLY A 563 0.02 -16.96 13.75
C GLY A 563 0.00 -15.43 13.64
N TYR A 564 -0.34 -14.89 12.48
CA TYR A 564 -0.28 -13.45 12.21
C TYR A 564 -1.26 -12.61 13.05
N MET A 565 -2.28 -13.21 13.68
CA MET A 565 -3.18 -12.51 14.60
C MET A 565 -2.87 -12.74 16.07
N GLU A 566 -1.95 -13.64 16.38
CA GLU A 566 -1.57 -13.91 17.75
C GLU A 566 -0.59 -12.83 18.23
N ARG A 567 -0.85 -12.29 19.42
CA ARG A 567 0.17 -11.49 20.10
C ARG A 567 1.19 -12.46 20.71
N PRO A 568 2.48 -12.32 20.42
CA PRO A 568 3.49 -13.16 21.04
C PRO A 568 3.43 -13.01 22.57
N ASN A 569 3.33 -14.14 23.27
CA ASN A 569 3.42 -14.21 24.71
C ASN A 569 4.49 -15.24 25.05
N ILE A 570 5.73 -14.77 25.19
CA ILE A 570 6.88 -15.63 25.43
C ILE A 570 6.69 -16.48 26.70
N PRO A 571 6.39 -15.89 27.89
CA PRO A 571 6.20 -16.68 29.11
C PRO A 571 5.12 -17.76 28.94
N GLY A 572 4.00 -17.42 28.29
CA GLY A 572 2.91 -18.37 28.05
C GLY A 572 3.32 -19.56 27.19
N VAL A 573 4.12 -19.33 26.14
CA VAL A 573 4.58 -20.39 25.25
C VAL A 573 5.66 -21.25 25.89
N LEU A 574 6.59 -20.66 26.65
CA LEU A 574 7.64 -21.44 27.33
C LEU A 574 7.08 -22.45 28.34
N ARG A 575 5.89 -22.20 28.91
CA ARG A 575 5.20 -23.16 29.79
C ARG A 575 4.72 -24.42 29.06
N LEU A 576 4.66 -24.40 27.72
CA LEU A 576 4.30 -25.58 26.91
C LEU A 576 5.50 -26.49 26.63
N LEU A 577 6.72 -26.08 27.00
CA LEU A 577 7.92 -26.90 26.79
C LEU A 577 7.85 -28.17 27.64
N ASN A 578 8.17 -29.29 27.00
CA ASN A 578 8.23 -30.57 27.69
C ASN A 578 9.61 -30.72 28.38
N PRO A 579 9.67 -30.98 29.71
CA PRO A 579 10.92 -31.16 30.43
C PRO A 579 11.85 -32.22 29.84
N ARG A 580 11.29 -33.21 29.12
CA ARG A 580 12.08 -34.25 28.42
C ARG A 580 12.89 -33.72 27.23
N GLN A 581 12.52 -32.57 26.69
CA GLN A 581 13.17 -31.93 25.55
C GLN A 581 14.13 -30.81 25.97
N THR A 582 14.13 -30.41 27.25
CA THR A 582 14.79 -29.17 27.72
C THR A 582 15.87 -29.40 28.77
N GLU A 583 16.53 -30.56 28.77
CA GLU A 583 17.58 -30.93 29.75
C GLU A 583 17.17 -30.80 31.24
N GLY A 584 15.87 -30.66 31.52
CA GLY A 584 15.35 -30.36 32.85
C GLY A 584 14.09 -29.48 32.82
N PRO A 585 13.44 -29.25 33.98
CA PRO A 585 12.32 -28.33 34.09
C PRO A 585 12.81 -26.88 34.00
N ILE A 586 12.19 -26.08 33.12
CA ILE A 586 12.50 -24.65 32.98
C ILE A 586 11.59 -23.85 33.94
N ALA A 587 12.21 -23.09 34.84
CA ALA A 587 11.50 -22.24 35.80
C ALA A 587 11.10 -20.89 35.15
N VAL A 588 10.05 -20.91 34.32
CA VAL A 588 9.60 -19.71 33.56
C VAL A 588 9.20 -18.55 34.48
N ASP A 589 8.62 -18.83 35.65
CA ASP A 589 8.14 -17.79 36.57
C ASP A 589 9.27 -17.09 37.33
N ASP A 590 10.47 -17.67 37.38
CA ASP A 590 11.67 -17.08 38.00
C ASP A 590 12.74 -16.73 36.95
N ALA A 591 12.43 -16.90 35.66
CA ALA A 591 13.40 -16.69 34.60
C ALA A 591 13.73 -15.21 34.40
N SER A 592 15.00 -14.94 34.09
CA SER A 592 15.48 -13.62 33.66
C SER A 592 15.48 -13.53 32.14
N TYR A 593 14.86 -12.48 31.60
CA TYR A 593 14.73 -12.26 30.16
C TYR A 593 15.80 -11.27 29.69
N PHE A 594 16.64 -11.67 28.75
CA PHE A 594 17.72 -10.84 28.22
C PHE A 594 17.40 -10.40 26.80
N LEU A 595 17.34 -9.08 26.61
CA LEU A 595 17.17 -8.45 25.30
C LEU A 595 18.48 -7.84 24.83
N SER A 596 18.82 -8.10 23.58
CA SER A 596 19.90 -7.37 22.89
C SER A 596 19.31 -6.12 22.26
N GLU A 597 19.59 -4.96 22.82
CA GLU A 597 19.18 -3.68 22.24
C GLU A 597 20.38 -2.98 21.58
N LEU A 598 20.14 -2.43 20.38
CA LEU A 598 21.17 -1.73 19.62
C LEU A 598 20.90 -0.24 19.70
N GLU A 599 21.76 0.48 20.42
CA GLU A 599 21.74 1.94 20.41
C GLU A 599 22.46 2.42 19.14
N LEU A 600 21.70 2.97 18.19
CA LEU A 600 22.23 3.50 16.94
C LEU A 600 22.74 4.93 17.15
N ARG A 601 24.03 5.16 16.86
CA ARG A 601 24.64 6.49 16.92
C ARG A 601 25.25 6.88 15.59
N ALA A 602 25.21 8.18 15.28
CA ALA A 602 25.88 8.70 14.10
C ALA A 602 27.40 8.74 14.35
N GLY A 603 28.14 7.84 13.70
CA GLY A 603 29.60 7.77 13.81
C GLY A 603 30.32 8.76 12.90
N SER A 604 31.62 8.90 13.08
CA SER A 604 32.49 9.75 12.24
C SER A 604 32.90 9.09 10.91
N ALA A 605 32.72 7.77 10.77
CA ALA A 605 33.08 7.03 9.57
C ALA A 605 32.30 7.49 8.32
N PRO A 606 32.93 7.59 7.13
CA PRO A 606 32.31 8.10 5.90
C PRO A 606 31.42 7.06 5.20
N THR A 607 30.47 6.48 5.93
CA THR A 607 29.53 5.44 5.46
C THR A 607 28.33 6.03 4.70
N MET A 608 27.85 7.20 5.15
CA MET A 608 26.73 7.96 4.59
C MET A 608 26.89 9.47 4.90
N PRO A 609 26.29 10.37 4.09
CA PRO A 609 26.23 11.79 4.41
C PRO A 609 25.60 12.06 5.79
N ALA A 610 26.10 13.05 6.52
CA ALA A 610 25.69 13.33 7.90
C ALA A 610 24.17 13.55 8.06
N TRP A 611 23.52 14.21 7.10
CA TRP A 611 22.07 14.43 7.13
C TRP A 611 21.29 13.10 6.98
N ARG A 612 21.78 12.15 6.17
CA ARG A 612 21.17 10.81 6.03
C ARG A 612 21.36 9.97 7.29
N LYS A 613 22.51 10.10 7.98
CA LYS A 613 22.71 9.46 9.28
C LYS A 613 21.70 9.95 10.32
N ARG A 614 21.50 11.27 10.41
CA ARG A 614 20.49 11.86 11.31
C ARG A 614 19.08 11.39 10.95
N LEU A 615 18.74 11.35 9.66
CA LEU A 615 17.45 10.84 9.20
C LEU A 615 17.26 9.35 9.55
N PHE A 616 18.29 8.53 9.37
CA PHE A 616 18.27 7.10 9.72
C PHE A 616 18.02 6.90 11.23
N VAL A 617 18.76 7.61 12.08
CA VAL A 617 18.60 7.57 13.54
C VAL A 617 17.22 8.13 13.97
N ALA A 618 16.74 9.20 13.35
CA ALA A 618 15.41 9.72 13.62
C ALA A 618 14.31 8.69 13.26
N THR A 619 14.49 8.00 12.13
CA THR A 619 13.55 6.98 11.64
C THR A 619 13.57 5.72 12.52
N SER A 620 14.68 5.39 13.18
CA SER A 620 14.74 4.22 14.07
C SER A 620 13.90 4.36 15.32
N TYR A 621 13.63 5.58 15.79
CA TYR A 621 12.73 5.82 16.93
C TYR A 621 11.25 5.53 16.60
N ILE A 622 10.90 5.39 15.33
CA ILE A 622 9.54 5.00 14.90
C ILE A 622 9.35 3.48 15.03
N ALA A 623 10.43 2.70 15.15
CA ALA A 623 10.35 1.26 15.29
C ALA A 623 9.64 0.87 16.60
N ALA A 624 8.80 -0.17 16.54
CA ALA A 624 8.09 -0.66 17.71
C ALA A 624 9.05 -1.19 18.79
N ASP A 625 8.74 -0.91 20.06
CA ASP A 625 9.44 -1.45 21.23
C ASP A 625 9.34 -2.99 21.26
N ALA A 626 10.49 -3.66 21.30
CA ALA A 626 10.57 -5.11 21.30
C ALA A 626 10.04 -5.73 22.60
N ALA A 627 10.23 -5.09 23.75
CA ALA A 627 9.83 -5.64 25.05
C ALA A 627 8.31 -5.66 25.20
N GLU A 628 7.63 -4.55 24.86
CA GLU A 628 6.17 -4.46 24.85
C GLU A 628 5.57 -5.43 23.80
N TYR A 629 6.18 -5.54 22.62
CA TYR A 629 5.69 -6.40 21.54
C TYR A 629 5.69 -7.89 21.91
N PHE A 630 6.69 -8.36 22.65
CA PHE A 630 6.81 -9.77 23.02
C PHE A 630 6.14 -10.16 24.36
N GLY A 631 5.50 -9.18 25.03
CA GLY A 631 4.78 -9.41 26.29
C GLY A 631 5.69 -9.82 27.46
N LEU A 632 6.90 -9.27 27.49
CA LEU A 632 7.88 -9.61 28.53
C LEU A 632 7.58 -8.90 29.86
N PRO A 633 7.83 -9.55 31.01
CA PRO A 633 7.69 -8.92 32.33
C PRO A 633 8.78 -7.84 32.52
N MET A 634 8.35 -6.58 32.67
CA MET A 634 9.26 -5.41 32.76
C MET A 634 10.21 -5.48 33.96
N ASP A 635 9.77 -6.06 35.07
CA ASP A 635 10.53 -6.25 36.31
C ASP A 635 11.64 -7.32 36.21
N ARG A 636 11.58 -8.19 35.20
CA ARG A 636 12.52 -9.31 34.99
C ARG A 636 13.20 -9.28 33.62
N THR A 637 13.09 -8.16 32.92
CA THR A 637 13.73 -7.97 31.62
C THR A 637 14.99 -7.13 31.78
N VAL A 638 16.13 -7.74 31.46
CA VAL A 638 17.44 -7.09 31.40
C VAL A 638 17.75 -6.72 29.95
N VAL A 639 17.92 -5.42 29.72
CA VAL A 639 18.34 -4.91 28.41
C VAL A 639 19.86 -4.74 28.41
N MET A 640 20.53 -5.55 27.59
CA MET A 640 21.96 -5.42 27.33
C MET A 640 22.14 -4.60 26.04
N GLY A 641 22.52 -3.34 26.22
CA GLY A 641 22.76 -2.42 25.12
C GLY A 641 24.13 -2.63 24.48
N ALA A 642 24.17 -2.74 23.14
CA ALA A 642 25.41 -2.59 22.37
C ALA A 642 25.30 -1.36 21.47
N ARG A 643 26.39 -0.57 21.39
CA ARG A 643 26.44 0.61 20.54
C ARG A 643 26.95 0.24 19.16
N ILE A 644 26.17 0.58 18.13
CA ILE A 644 26.60 0.46 16.75
C ILE A 644 26.62 1.86 16.13
N GLU A 645 27.80 2.26 15.69
CA GLU A 645 27.98 3.49 14.92
C GLU A 645 27.61 3.26 13.45
N VAL A 646 26.78 4.16 12.93
CA VAL A 646 26.33 4.16 11.53
C VAL A 646 27.03 5.23 10.74
#